data_AF-A0AAJ4A633-F1
#
_entry.id   AF-A0AAJ4A633-F1
#
_cell.length_a   1.000
_cell.length_b   1.000
_cell.length_c   1.000
_cell.angle_alpha   90.00
_cell.angle_beta   90.00
_cell.angle_gamma   90.00
#
_symmetry.space_group_name_H-M   'P 1'
#
loop_
_entity.id
_entity.type
_entity.pdbx_description
1 polymer ?
#
loop_
_entity_poly.entity_id
_entity_poly.type
_entity_poly.pdbx_seq_one_letter_code
_entity_poly.pdbx_strand_id
1 'polypeptide(L)'
;MKKTILALSVAGLGLVGCGGDNQTVNQPAAAPELYFAYPADTPVMANGQQLFTSTVPVSAPIFLRFTDRITTPEDELANTLSLKDSQGNAVPLGAATLTAGDKGLAVRPLEPLSPRQVYTLTADGLEVAGQAVTLTSDGIVFKTEPAVKGPLLSQAEDIDFRIARFIPLDDHRYPATDLSVLRVQFTEPVKASTLIYGDTFSLRDSSGELVPAEVYLRGHRLTIDPDDYLDPSQTYSIEVTDGIESEILGAKLTVPAEAPWTFQPLDTRSPNGERQFAAQKAATNPGEVALSGAEFNTVNLQSQLLGEENPTTASGVVFAELGYIPKFEREGKSVPLAISRGSLMTGSSVEVNVAGAVPAGFESDAVSVRFISDANGFLMPNPYTNAEDAPRLVELFIDMALNTENPTANAAFAQQMLHVQLVGTAIVENGTLTIEAVGVIEPDVMGVDKASGLISFRLEGFRFEADAPTQEQFADQEAPFVKSWSPAAADVDKLLPGDPLTVFFSEPLLPSTVTSSSVTLYSVDNPNEPTPASLTLNGSALSVAPHSPLEGGREYRLSLSGSITDIAGNALTPTEKMFTRPRTNQDNPSNQSPVVLTSLPGYPCAKVNVPANPEAGNQGRCAGGKSTDDLLPIHTHPGQQPIIVRFSQIMKSDSIIADDTVRMDEFKDGTWQAFTDFVVETSPQELKIIPNDGWQSGTHYRYRLESGQDGIRSVANLPLQTQVLSQSIRTPVRTFGGPAMENYFVGGPENPGVLTPLRNLPTADINSDFQITNPEQKVQPSESGTYAAIENSGQVRYKPGSVDSTLVDNANIGCRVGQTCEQEKFIYMTAMLDVAVIGQPDDQGRVPVKLYPSVLYTSELDVNVSISDLVAWLVGKHHSIKTGPMLMRMRYEGEQRNELISGYLLTNAEGVLTFETELDLYMDAPYLKPEIPLTELDHNMRSFPINNLKLSGPVTFLDDGRMQIVQRNTATVDLPNIVIDGNTLGGLGNILGLGPRTSLALTIPEQQLYLNYISPSTQQ
;
A
#
# COMPACT_ATOMS: atom_id res chain seq x y z
N MET A 1 15.23 18.75 58.66
CA MET A 1 14.22 18.19 57.74
C MET A 1 13.38 19.34 57.22
N LYS A 2 13.84 19.96 56.13
CA LYS A 2 13.24 21.15 55.52
C LYS A 2 12.42 20.70 54.31
N LYS A 3 11.13 21.06 54.30
CA LYS A 3 10.25 21.02 53.14
C LYS A 3 10.55 22.26 52.30
N THR A 4 10.79 22.09 51.01
CA THR A 4 10.91 23.20 50.07
C THR A 4 9.82 23.02 49.02
N ILE A 5 8.79 23.87 49.12
CA ILE A 5 7.73 24.04 48.13
C ILE A 5 8.31 24.98 47.06
N LEU A 6 8.33 24.54 45.80
CA LEU A 6 8.73 25.35 44.66
C LEU A 6 7.54 26.27 44.32
N ALA A 7 7.71 27.58 44.56
CA ALA A 7 6.75 28.61 44.18
C ALA A 7 7.31 29.36 42.97
N LEU A 8 6.59 29.32 41.83
CA LEU A 8 6.75 30.32 40.78
C LEU A 8 6.28 31.66 41.34
N SER A 9 7.21 32.61 41.49
CA SER A 9 6.89 34.01 41.70
C SER A 9 8.03 34.87 41.15
N VAL A 10 7.76 35.54 40.03
CA VAL A 10 8.62 36.60 39.50
C VAL A 10 8.36 37.86 40.32
N ALA A 11 9.42 38.41 40.90
CA ALA A 11 9.39 39.61 41.69
C ALA A 11 9.45 40.86 40.79
N GLY A 12 8.38 41.64 40.77
CA GLY A 12 8.41 43.07 40.46
C GLY A 12 8.41 43.88 41.76
N LEU A 13 9.57 44.38 42.18
CA LEU A 13 9.72 45.25 43.36
C LEU A 13 9.50 46.72 42.98
N GLY A 14 8.61 47.40 43.72
CA GLY A 14 8.77 48.81 44.03
C GLY A 14 7.48 49.63 44.04
N LEU A 15 6.83 49.74 45.22
CA LEU A 15 6.55 51.03 45.88
C LEU A 15 5.83 50.80 47.22
N VAL A 16 6.41 51.38 48.27
CA VAL A 16 5.83 51.52 49.60
C VAL A 16 4.89 52.72 49.61
N GLY A 17 3.66 52.56 50.07
CA GLY A 17 2.72 53.66 50.34
C GLY A 17 1.49 53.18 51.11
N CYS A 18 1.33 53.67 52.33
CA CYS A 18 0.15 53.46 53.18
C CYS A 18 -1.11 54.11 52.58
N GLY A 19 -2.29 53.56 52.89
CA GLY A 19 -3.57 54.29 52.86
C GLY A 19 -4.64 53.57 52.06
N GLY A 20 -5.70 53.15 52.74
CA GLY A 20 -6.86 52.50 52.11
C GLY A 20 -7.60 53.44 51.18
N ASP A 21 -7.81 52.96 49.96
CA ASP A 21 -8.96 53.17 49.10
C ASP A 21 -8.87 52.10 48.00
N ASN A 22 -9.96 51.38 47.73
CA ASN A 22 -10.01 50.38 46.66
C ASN A 22 -9.86 51.09 45.30
N GLN A 23 -8.62 51.25 44.84
CA GLN A 23 -8.35 51.54 43.44
C GLN A 23 -8.64 50.28 42.64
N THR A 24 -9.78 50.27 41.96
CA THR A 24 -9.99 49.40 40.81
C THR A 24 -9.02 49.83 39.74
N VAL A 25 -7.94 49.05 39.56
CA VAL A 25 -7.10 49.15 38.37
C VAL A 25 -7.97 48.66 37.23
N ASN A 26 -8.60 49.59 36.50
CA ASN A 26 -9.10 49.31 35.15
C ASN A 26 -7.88 49.08 34.27
N GLN A 27 -7.31 47.88 34.32
CA GLN A 27 -6.52 47.39 33.20
C GLN A 27 -7.48 47.34 32.01
N PRO A 28 -7.16 47.99 30.87
CA PRO A 28 -7.91 47.73 29.65
C PRO A 28 -7.90 46.22 29.41
N ALA A 29 -9.04 45.64 29.04
CA ALA A 29 -9.11 44.24 28.65
C ALA A 29 -8.06 44.01 27.56
N ALA A 30 -7.20 43.00 27.75
CA ALA A 30 -6.22 42.63 26.74
C ALA A 30 -6.94 42.34 25.43
N ALA A 31 -6.36 42.75 24.30
CA ALA A 31 -6.89 42.38 23.01
C ALA A 31 -6.91 40.84 22.90
N PRO A 32 -7.92 40.24 22.26
CA PRO A 32 -7.93 38.82 22.01
C PRO A 32 -6.80 38.46 21.06
N GLU A 33 -6.00 37.46 21.44
CA GLU A 33 -4.80 37.04 20.71
C GLU A 33 -4.90 35.54 20.39
N LEU A 34 -4.31 35.14 19.26
CA LEU A 34 -4.06 33.73 18.94
C LEU A 34 -3.04 33.19 19.96
N TYR A 35 -3.23 31.96 20.44
CA TYR A 35 -2.22 31.29 21.27
C TYR A 35 -1.90 29.87 20.81
N PHE A 36 -2.66 29.31 19.86
CA PHE A 36 -2.40 28.00 19.29
C PHE A 36 -2.86 27.94 17.84
N ALA A 37 -2.04 27.31 17.00
CA ALA A 37 -2.39 26.96 15.63
C ALA A 37 -1.81 25.58 15.29
N TYR A 38 -2.60 24.78 14.57
CA TYR A 38 -2.18 23.56 13.89
C TYR A 38 -2.72 23.58 12.44
N PRO A 39 -1.93 23.30 11.41
CA PRO A 39 -0.47 23.17 11.41
C PRO A 39 0.23 24.35 12.08
N ALA A 40 1.37 24.10 12.72
CA ALA A 40 2.14 25.17 13.36
C ALA A 40 2.73 26.10 12.29
N ASP A 41 2.92 27.38 12.65
CA ASP A 41 3.71 28.29 11.83
C ASP A 41 5.18 27.86 11.89
N THR A 42 5.67 27.34 10.76
CA THR A 42 6.95 26.64 10.63
C THR A 42 8.11 27.41 9.95
N PRO A 43 7.91 28.56 9.27
CA PRO A 43 9.01 29.30 8.69
C PRO A 43 10.00 29.80 9.75
N VAL A 44 11.26 29.41 9.59
CA VAL A 44 12.38 30.07 10.27
C VAL A 44 13.26 30.69 9.20
N MET A 45 13.61 31.97 9.37
CA MET A 45 14.53 32.65 8.48
C MET A 45 15.97 32.34 8.89
N ALA A 46 16.71 31.63 8.04
CA ALA A 46 18.13 31.36 8.23
C ALA A 46 18.90 31.80 6.98
N ASN A 47 19.94 32.61 7.14
CA ASN A 47 20.78 33.11 6.04
C ASN A 47 20.00 33.77 4.88
N GLY A 48 18.83 34.35 5.15
CA GLY A 48 17.96 34.96 4.14
C GLY A 48 17.10 33.97 3.35
N GLN A 49 17.09 32.69 3.70
CA GLN A 49 16.20 31.66 3.16
C GLN A 49 15.16 31.23 4.20
N GLN A 50 13.97 30.90 3.72
CA GLN A 50 12.86 30.37 4.51
C GLN A 50 13.06 28.86 4.67
N LEU A 51 13.26 28.40 5.90
CA LEU A 51 13.38 26.98 6.25
C LEU A 51 12.11 26.50 6.95
N PHE A 52 11.67 25.28 6.63
CA PHE A 52 10.56 24.61 7.28
C PHE A 52 11.08 23.58 8.27
N THR A 53 10.75 23.74 9.56
CA THR A 53 11.22 22.85 10.63
C THR A 53 10.51 21.50 10.64
N SER A 54 9.31 21.42 10.06
CA SER A 54 8.56 20.18 9.85
C SER A 54 7.69 20.26 8.58
N THR A 55 7.13 19.12 8.19
CA THR A 55 6.08 19.01 7.17
C THR A 55 4.86 18.35 7.79
N VAL A 56 3.66 18.68 7.31
CA VAL A 56 2.41 18.05 7.74
C VAL A 56 1.84 17.10 6.67
N PRO A 57 1.07 16.08 7.05
CA PRO A 57 0.36 15.24 6.11
C PRO A 57 -0.62 16.02 5.22
N VAL A 58 -0.96 15.47 4.06
CA VAL A 58 -1.86 16.12 3.10
C VAL A 58 -3.31 16.15 3.59
N SER A 59 -3.67 15.27 4.52
CA SER A 59 -4.97 15.25 5.19
C SER A 59 -5.10 16.19 6.39
N ALA A 60 -4.08 17.01 6.69
CA ALA A 60 -4.03 17.79 7.93
C ALA A 60 -5.23 18.75 8.09
N PRO A 61 -5.98 18.66 9.21
CA PRO A 61 -6.98 19.67 9.57
C PRO A 61 -6.31 20.96 10.06
N ILE A 62 -7.09 22.03 10.12
CA ILE A 62 -6.69 23.32 10.67
C ILE A 62 -7.40 23.53 12.01
N PHE A 63 -6.62 23.83 13.05
CA PHE A 63 -7.11 24.20 14.37
C PHE A 63 -6.53 25.55 14.78
N LEU A 64 -7.38 26.45 15.27
CA LEU A 64 -6.97 27.75 15.82
C LEU A 64 -7.57 27.93 17.21
N ARG A 65 -6.83 28.56 18.13
CA ARG A 65 -7.35 28.88 19.47
C ARG A 65 -6.88 30.24 19.97
N PHE A 66 -7.82 30.97 20.56
CA PHE A 66 -7.68 32.36 20.99
C PHE A 66 -7.87 32.52 22.50
N THR A 67 -7.31 33.59 23.06
CA THR A 67 -7.39 33.88 24.50
C THR A 67 -8.82 34.15 24.98
N ASP A 68 -9.72 34.56 24.09
CA ASP A 68 -11.14 34.85 24.36
C ASP A 68 -12.09 34.17 23.36
N ARG A 69 -13.40 34.32 23.56
CA ARG A 69 -14.45 33.68 22.76
C ARG A 69 -14.54 34.27 21.36
N ILE A 70 -14.61 33.41 20.36
CA ILE A 70 -14.98 33.74 18.99
C ILE A 70 -16.44 34.21 19.00
N THR A 71 -16.69 35.40 18.47
CA THR A 71 -18.04 36.00 18.38
C THR A 71 -18.64 35.91 16.97
N THR A 72 -17.84 35.46 16.01
CA THR A 72 -18.29 35.15 14.65
C THR A 72 -19.23 33.95 14.68
N PRO A 73 -20.41 34.01 14.03
CA PRO A 73 -21.33 32.86 13.93
C PRO A 73 -20.68 31.65 13.26
N GLU A 74 -21.00 30.44 13.74
CA GLU A 74 -20.38 29.19 13.29
C GLU A 74 -20.55 28.94 11.78
N ASP A 75 -21.72 29.29 11.22
CA ASP A 75 -22.02 29.19 9.79
C ASP A 75 -21.27 30.20 8.91
N GLU A 76 -20.67 31.23 9.51
CA GLU A 76 -19.86 32.24 8.81
C GLU A 76 -18.35 31.99 8.96
N LEU A 77 -17.91 31.15 9.91
CA LEU A 77 -16.49 30.95 10.25
C LEU A 77 -15.64 30.58 9.05
N ALA A 78 -16.06 29.60 8.25
CA ALA A 78 -15.28 29.14 7.09
C ALA A 78 -15.03 30.26 6.07
N ASN A 79 -15.96 31.21 5.92
CA ASN A 79 -15.82 32.34 5.00
C ASN A 79 -14.84 33.41 5.50
N THR A 80 -14.54 33.42 6.80
CA THR A 80 -13.52 34.31 7.39
C THR A 80 -12.10 33.78 7.22
N LEU A 81 -11.94 32.54 6.77
CA LEU A 81 -10.65 31.89 6.58
C LEU A 81 -10.30 31.79 5.10
N SER A 82 -9.05 32.11 4.77
CA SER A 82 -8.52 32.00 3.41
C SER A 82 -7.23 31.19 3.43
N LEU A 83 -7.31 29.94 2.96
CA LEU A 83 -6.17 29.07 2.71
C LEU A 83 -5.74 29.20 1.24
N LYS A 84 -4.47 29.52 1.00
CA LYS A 84 -3.90 29.66 -0.35
C LYS A 84 -2.64 28.84 -0.51
N ASP A 85 -2.43 28.30 -1.70
CA ASP A 85 -1.15 27.70 -2.09
C ASP A 85 -0.09 28.76 -2.42
N SER A 86 1.14 28.31 -2.70
CA SER A 86 2.27 29.15 -3.09
C SER A 86 2.07 29.97 -4.38
N GLN A 87 1.10 29.60 -5.22
CA GLN A 87 0.74 30.32 -6.45
C GLN A 87 -0.39 31.35 -6.21
N GLY A 88 -0.98 31.35 -5.01
CA GLY A 88 -2.09 32.22 -4.63
C GLY A 88 -3.46 31.65 -4.97
N ASN A 89 -3.56 30.39 -5.40
CA ASN A 89 -4.85 29.72 -5.63
C ASN A 89 -5.52 29.41 -4.30
N ALA A 90 -6.83 29.64 -4.21
CA ALA A 90 -7.60 29.35 -3.00
C ALA A 90 -7.88 27.85 -2.89
N VAL A 91 -7.71 27.29 -1.70
CA VAL A 91 -8.09 25.92 -1.35
C VAL A 91 -9.46 25.94 -0.68
N PRO A 92 -10.47 25.26 -1.22
CA PRO A 92 -11.79 25.18 -0.60
C PRO A 92 -11.74 24.52 0.79
N LEU A 93 -12.35 25.18 1.77
CA LEU A 93 -12.52 24.66 3.13
C LEU A 93 -13.95 24.12 3.31
N GLY A 94 -14.08 23.07 4.11
CA GLY A 94 -15.35 22.54 4.57
C GLY A 94 -15.97 23.41 5.67
N ALA A 95 -17.03 22.89 6.30
CA ALA A 95 -17.64 23.55 7.46
C ALA A 95 -16.62 23.67 8.60
N ALA A 96 -16.56 24.85 9.21
CA ALA A 96 -15.77 25.09 10.40
C ALA A 96 -16.66 24.94 11.64
N THR A 97 -16.13 24.33 12.71
CA THR A 97 -16.84 24.11 13.96
C THR A 97 -16.14 24.81 15.11
N LEU A 98 -16.89 25.26 16.12
CA LEU A 98 -16.32 25.83 17.34
C LEU A 98 -15.84 24.71 18.28
N THR A 99 -14.72 24.95 18.96
CA THR A 99 -14.16 24.04 19.97
C THR A 99 -14.33 24.60 21.39
N ALA A 100 -13.92 23.82 22.40
CA ALA A 100 -14.22 24.03 23.81
C ALA A 100 -14.21 25.51 24.28
N GLY A 101 -15.37 25.94 24.81
CA GLY A 101 -15.59 27.27 25.37
C GLY A 101 -15.78 28.38 24.33
N ASP A 102 -16.04 28.02 23.07
CA ASP A 102 -16.13 28.91 21.90
C ASP A 102 -14.84 29.69 21.65
N LYS A 103 -13.70 29.20 22.16
CA LYS A 103 -12.39 29.87 22.08
C LYS A 103 -11.50 29.36 20.95
N GLY A 104 -11.89 28.28 20.29
CA GLY A 104 -11.16 27.76 19.15
C GLY A 104 -12.12 27.33 18.05
N LEU A 105 -11.53 27.02 16.90
CA LEU A 105 -12.25 26.49 15.75
C LEU A 105 -11.45 25.37 15.09
N ALA A 106 -12.17 24.45 14.47
CA ALA A 106 -11.65 23.35 13.67
C ALA A 106 -12.22 23.44 12.25
N VAL A 107 -11.39 23.27 11.23
CA VAL A 107 -11.83 23.22 9.82
C VAL A 107 -10.93 22.28 9.02
N ARG A 108 -11.47 21.67 7.97
CA ARG A 108 -10.71 20.80 7.06
C ARG A 108 -10.80 21.31 5.62
N PRO A 109 -9.75 21.15 4.80
CA PRO A 109 -9.88 21.22 3.35
C PRO A 109 -10.96 20.24 2.84
N LEU A 110 -11.68 20.59 1.78
CA LEU A 110 -12.68 19.69 1.18
C LEU A 110 -12.05 18.48 0.48
N GLU A 111 -10.84 18.67 -0.04
CA GLU A 111 -10.04 17.63 -0.70
C GLU A 111 -8.66 17.60 -0.04
N PRO A 112 -7.95 16.46 -0.04
CA PRO A 112 -6.57 16.39 0.43
C PRO A 112 -5.69 17.46 -0.23
N LEU A 113 -4.80 18.06 0.56
CA LEU A 113 -3.86 19.05 0.06
C LEU A 113 -2.89 18.42 -0.94
N SER A 114 -2.41 19.19 -1.92
CA SER A 114 -1.36 18.71 -2.82
C SER A 114 -0.03 18.53 -2.07
N PRO A 115 0.73 17.44 -2.30
CA PRO A 115 2.00 17.17 -1.63
C PRO A 115 3.06 18.23 -1.97
N ARG A 116 4.08 18.37 -1.10
CA ARG A 116 5.21 19.31 -1.23
C ARG A 116 4.85 20.80 -1.31
N GLN A 117 3.57 21.17 -1.24
CA GLN A 117 3.15 22.55 -1.37
C GLN A 117 3.29 23.34 -0.07
N VAL A 118 3.58 24.62 -0.23
CA VAL A 118 3.51 25.62 0.84
C VAL A 118 2.14 26.27 0.80
N TYR A 119 1.50 26.35 1.96
CA TYR A 119 0.21 26.99 2.13
C TYR A 119 0.31 28.13 3.14
N THR A 120 -0.53 29.14 2.94
CA THR A 120 -0.70 30.27 3.84
C THR A 120 -2.16 30.41 4.23
N LEU A 121 -2.44 30.32 5.53
CA LEU A 121 -3.75 30.57 6.10
C LEU A 121 -3.83 32.00 6.64
N THR A 122 -4.87 32.72 6.24
CA THR A 122 -5.18 34.07 6.71
C THR A 122 -6.61 34.11 7.25
N ALA A 123 -6.88 35.06 8.14
CA ALA A 123 -8.22 35.32 8.67
C ALA A 123 -8.63 36.77 8.37
N ASP A 124 -9.74 36.94 7.66
CA ASP A 124 -10.33 38.22 7.30
C ASP A 124 -11.77 38.30 7.84
N GLY A 125 -12.01 39.22 8.77
CA GLY A 125 -13.34 39.40 9.38
C GLY A 125 -13.67 38.42 10.51
N LEU A 126 -12.72 37.57 10.92
CA LEU A 126 -12.87 36.76 12.12
C LEU A 126 -12.90 37.67 13.36
N GLU A 127 -14.00 37.67 14.09
CA GLU A 127 -14.18 38.41 15.34
C GLU A 127 -14.03 37.50 16.58
N VAL A 128 -13.21 37.95 17.52
CA VAL A 128 -13.04 37.38 18.87
C VAL A 128 -13.33 38.48 19.88
N ALA A 129 -14.14 38.20 20.90
CA ALA A 129 -14.65 39.17 21.87
C ALA A 129 -15.21 40.46 21.21
N GLY A 130 -15.83 40.34 20.03
CA GLY A 130 -16.36 41.47 19.24
C GLY A 130 -15.30 42.36 18.60
N GLN A 131 -14.05 41.90 18.50
CA GLN A 131 -12.94 42.58 17.85
C GLN A 131 -12.40 41.72 16.70
N ALA A 132 -12.18 42.32 15.54
CA ALA A 132 -11.52 41.64 14.44
C ALA A 132 -10.08 41.24 14.82
N VAL A 133 -9.73 39.98 14.60
CA VAL A 133 -8.39 39.45 14.87
C VAL A 133 -7.68 39.10 13.57
N THR A 134 -6.35 39.15 13.62
CA THR A 134 -5.45 38.63 12.59
C THR A 134 -4.62 37.50 13.19
N LEU A 135 -4.20 36.51 12.39
CA LEU A 135 -3.42 35.37 12.89
C LEU A 135 -1.97 35.81 13.21
N THR A 136 -1.17 36.01 12.18
CA THR A 136 0.19 36.58 12.24
C THR A 136 0.33 37.59 11.09
N SER A 137 1.45 38.32 11.03
CA SER A 137 1.70 39.30 9.95
C SER A 137 1.67 38.70 8.55
N ASP A 138 2.17 37.47 8.42
CA ASP A 138 2.30 36.75 7.15
C ASP A 138 1.26 35.63 6.99
N GLY A 139 0.37 35.47 7.97
CA GLY A 139 -0.51 34.31 8.10
C GLY A 139 0.20 33.07 8.66
N ILE A 140 -0.56 32.02 8.96
CA ILE A 140 0.03 30.74 9.38
C ILE A 140 0.55 30.04 8.13
N VAL A 141 1.87 29.80 8.06
CA VAL A 141 2.52 29.20 6.90
C VAL A 141 3.00 27.80 7.24
N PHE A 142 2.66 26.83 6.39
CA PHE A 142 3.07 25.44 6.56
C PHE A 142 3.34 24.76 5.23
N LYS A 143 4.09 23.65 5.27
CA LYS A 143 4.43 22.83 4.10
C LYS A 143 3.90 21.42 4.27
N THR A 144 3.27 20.89 3.23
CA THR A 144 2.84 19.48 3.20
C THR A 144 4.01 18.55 2.84
N GLU A 145 3.98 17.32 3.35
CA GLU A 145 4.99 16.30 3.06
C GLU A 145 4.98 15.86 1.58
N PRO A 146 6.09 15.29 1.08
CA PRO A 146 6.10 14.57 -0.19
C PRO A 146 5.16 13.36 -0.15
N ALA A 147 4.64 12.96 -1.31
CA ALA A 147 3.84 11.76 -1.45
C ALA A 147 4.68 10.49 -1.17
N VAL A 148 4.05 9.45 -0.62
CA VAL A 148 4.72 8.16 -0.37
C VAL A 148 4.79 7.30 -1.63
N LYS A 149 3.78 7.43 -2.52
CA LYS A 149 3.64 6.69 -3.78
C LYS A 149 3.15 7.65 -4.87
N GLY A 150 3.37 7.30 -6.13
CA GLY A 150 2.88 8.04 -7.29
C GLY A 150 4.02 8.55 -8.18
N PRO A 151 3.87 9.68 -8.87
CA PRO A 151 4.92 10.22 -9.74
C PRO A 151 6.19 10.55 -8.96
N LEU A 152 7.35 10.37 -9.58
CA LEU A 152 8.64 10.47 -8.89
C LEU A 152 8.86 11.83 -8.25
N LEU A 153 8.51 12.91 -8.95
CA LEU A 153 8.68 14.28 -8.43
C LEU A 153 7.73 14.60 -7.28
N SER A 154 6.62 13.88 -7.14
CA SER A 154 5.73 14.06 -5.98
C SER A 154 6.30 13.43 -4.71
N GLN A 155 7.17 12.42 -4.87
CA GLN A 155 7.83 11.70 -3.77
C GLN A 155 9.10 12.40 -3.26
N ALA A 156 9.57 13.41 -3.99
CA ALA A 156 10.76 14.19 -3.69
C ALA A 156 10.40 15.62 -3.26
N GLU A 157 10.88 16.05 -2.10
CA GLU A 157 10.70 17.41 -1.58
C GLU A 157 11.45 18.48 -2.40
N ASP A 158 12.55 18.10 -3.05
CA ASP A 158 13.40 18.94 -3.89
C ASP A 158 13.95 18.10 -5.05
N ILE A 159 14.56 18.75 -6.05
CA ILE A 159 15.17 18.08 -7.21
C ILE A 159 16.55 17.51 -6.87
N ASP A 160 17.24 18.11 -5.90
CA ASP A 160 18.55 17.66 -5.44
C ASP A 160 18.40 16.73 -4.23
N PHE A 161 19.02 15.55 -4.28
CA PHE A 161 19.10 14.65 -3.12
C PHE A 161 20.08 15.20 -2.08
N ARG A 162 19.55 15.71 -0.96
CA ARG A 162 20.27 16.35 0.15
C ARG A 162 19.54 16.18 1.47
N ILE A 163 20.17 16.58 2.57
CA ILE A 163 19.47 16.71 3.85
C ILE A 163 18.59 17.98 3.81
N ALA A 164 17.29 17.80 4.04
CA ALA A 164 16.31 18.89 4.07
C ALA A 164 16.25 19.57 5.44
N ARG A 165 16.32 18.76 6.50
CA ARG A 165 16.21 19.21 7.89
C ARG A 165 16.89 18.25 8.86
N PHE A 166 17.28 18.80 10.00
CA PHE A 166 18.05 18.13 11.03
C PHE A 166 17.59 18.64 12.41
N ILE A 167 17.30 17.75 13.36
CA ILE A 167 16.94 18.09 14.75
C ILE A 167 17.82 17.23 15.67
N PRO A 168 18.41 17.79 16.74
CA PRO A 168 18.40 19.21 17.14
C PRO A 168 19.24 20.09 16.21
N LEU A 169 18.87 21.38 16.09
CA LEU A 169 19.65 22.40 15.36
C LEU A 169 20.72 23.08 16.23
N ASP A 170 20.74 22.77 17.52
CA ASP A 170 21.53 23.48 18.56
C ASP A 170 21.28 24.99 18.59
N ASP A 171 20.00 25.38 18.46
CA ASP A 171 19.55 26.77 18.57
C ASP A 171 18.67 27.00 19.82
N HIS A 172 18.00 28.15 19.88
CA HIS A 172 17.10 28.48 20.99
C HIS A 172 15.82 27.63 21.01
N ARG A 173 15.34 27.19 19.84
CA ARG A 173 14.09 26.43 19.69
C ARG A 173 14.33 24.93 19.89
N TYR A 174 15.40 24.41 19.31
CA TYR A 174 15.79 23.00 19.32
C TYR A 174 17.23 22.83 19.84
N PRO A 175 17.48 23.08 21.14
CA PRO A 175 18.81 22.96 21.73
C PRO A 175 19.30 21.51 21.73
N ALA A 176 20.59 21.30 21.47
CA ALA A 176 21.21 19.99 21.64
C ALA A 176 21.52 19.74 23.12
N THR A 177 21.02 18.64 23.67
CA THR A 177 21.13 18.25 25.08
C THR A 177 21.61 16.81 25.26
N ASP A 178 21.86 16.40 26.50
CA ASP A 178 22.20 14.99 26.84
C ASP A 178 21.06 14.00 26.54
N LEU A 179 19.84 14.48 26.28
CA LEU A 179 18.65 13.71 25.88
C LEU A 179 18.42 13.69 24.36
N SER A 180 19.41 14.10 23.55
CA SER A 180 19.18 14.31 22.12
C SER A 180 19.19 13.01 21.32
N VAL A 181 18.03 12.67 20.77
CA VAL A 181 17.89 11.84 19.57
C VAL A 181 18.06 12.70 18.32
N LEU A 182 18.80 12.21 17.32
CA LEU A 182 18.99 12.91 16.06
C LEU A 182 17.92 12.50 15.06
N ARG A 183 17.20 13.47 14.50
CA ARG A 183 16.19 13.27 13.45
C ARG A 183 16.62 13.98 12.19
N VAL A 184 16.81 13.20 11.13
CA VAL A 184 17.27 13.69 9.82
C VAL A 184 16.19 13.39 8.81
N GLN A 185 15.82 14.39 8.02
CA GLN A 185 14.96 14.15 6.87
C GLN A 185 15.66 14.60 5.60
N PHE A 186 15.67 13.70 4.62
CA PHE A 186 16.23 13.88 3.29
C PHE A 186 15.16 14.46 2.36
N THR A 187 15.60 15.06 1.25
CA THR A 187 14.70 15.55 0.21
C THR A 187 14.06 14.41 -0.59
N GLU A 188 14.68 13.23 -0.64
CA GLU A 188 14.16 12.05 -1.32
C GLU A 188 14.21 10.82 -0.40
N PRO A 189 13.42 9.77 -0.66
CA PRO A 189 13.54 8.49 0.03
C PRO A 189 14.96 7.91 -0.11
N VAL A 190 15.48 7.35 0.98
CA VAL A 190 16.85 6.81 1.01
C VAL A 190 16.86 5.34 0.62
N LYS A 191 17.81 4.96 -0.25
CA LYS A 191 18.09 3.56 -0.55
C LYS A 191 18.76 2.88 0.63
N ALA A 192 17.98 2.10 1.36
CA ALA A 192 18.34 1.57 2.68
C ALA A 192 19.70 0.82 2.71
N SER A 193 20.04 0.09 1.63
CA SER A 193 21.30 -0.65 1.53
C SER A 193 22.56 0.22 1.47
N THR A 194 22.41 1.53 1.28
CA THR A 194 23.52 2.49 1.19
C THR A 194 23.71 3.32 2.46
N LEU A 195 22.74 3.30 3.39
CA LEU A 195 22.84 3.94 4.69
C LEU A 195 23.41 2.94 5.71
N ILE A 196 24.69 3.07 6.02
CA ILE A 196 25.44 2.19 6.91
C ILE A 196 25.94 3.05 8.07
N TYR A 197 25.37 2.81 9.26
CA TYR A 197 25.78 3.52 10.46
C TYR A 197 27.24 3.17 10.83
N GLY A 198 28.06 4.19 11.04
CA GLY A 198 29.50 4.06 11.24
C GLY A 198 30.36 4.17 9.98
N ASP A 199 29.74 4.20 8.79
CA ASP A 199 30.41 4.31 7.50
C ASP A 199 29.88 5.50 6.67
N THR A 200 28.64 5.43 6.18
CA THR A 200 28.04 6.49 5.34
C THR A 200 27.30 7.55 6.15
N PHE A 201 26.90 7.22 7.39
CA PHE A 201 26.42 8.17 8.39
C PHE A 201 26.97 7.78 9.77
N SER A 202 27.51 8.70 10.57
CA SER A 202 28.09 8.39 11.88
C SER A 202 27.87 9.50 12.90
N LEU A 203 27.59 9.15 14.15
CA LEU A 203 27.73 10.03 15.32
C LEU A 203 28.99 9.61 16.09
N ARG A 204 29.98 10.50 16.19
CA ARG A 204 31.24 10.22 16.88
C ARG A 204 31.45 11.13 18.07
N ASP A 205 32.08 10.58 19.11
CA ASP A 205 32.44 11.30 20.32
C ASP A 205 33.71 12.16 20.14
N SER A 206 34.17 12.77 21.23
CA SER A 206 35.36 13.63 21.22
C SER A 206 36.68 12.89 20.93
N SER A 207 36.70 11.56 21.03
CA SER A 207 37.83 10.69 20.71
C SER A 207 37.80 10.15 19.27
N GLY A 208 36.70 10.40 18.54
CA GLY A 208 36.44 9.85 17.21
C GLY A 208 35.83 8.45 17.23
N GLU A 209 35.45 7.93 18.40
CA GLU A 209 34.77 6.64 18.56
C GLU A 209 33.30 6.77 18.17
N LEU A 210 32.75 5.73 17.54
CA LEU A 210 31.35 5.69 17.13
C LEU A 210 30.46 5.57 18.39
N VAL A 211 29.46 6.44 18.51
CA VAL A 211 28.47 6.37 19.58
C VAL A 211 27.51 5.21 19.29
N PRO A 212 27.34 4.24 20.21
CA PRO A 212 26.32 3.20 20.07
C PRO A 212 24.91 3.83 20.00
N ALA A 213 24.14 3.41 19.00
CA ALA A 213 22.82 3.96 18.74
C ALA A 213 21.96 2.99 17.93
N GLU A 214 20.65 3.09 18.13
CA GLU A 214 19.67 2.48 17.24
C GLU A 214 19.33 3.40 16.07
N VAL A 215 19.16 2.79 14.90
CA VAL A 215 19.02 3.51 13.63
C VAL A 215 17.74 3.07 12.94
N TYR A 216 16.80 4.00 12.80
CA TYR A 216 15.52 3.78 12.15
C TYR A 216 15.46 4.57 10.85
N LEU A 217 15.21 3.89 9.73
CA LEU A 217 15.08 4.48 8.40
C LEU A 217 13.72 4.10 7.81
N ARG A 218 12.94 5.09 7.35
CA ARG A 218 11.74 4.86 6.53
C ARG A 218 11.54 6.02 5.56
N GLY A 219 11.51 5.69 4.27
CA GLY A 219 11.38 6.69 3.21
C GLY A 219 12.46 7.76 3.32
N HIS A 220 12.03 9.01 3.45
CA HIS A 220 12.90 10.18 3.60
C HIS A 220 13.37 10.46 5.05
N ARG A 221 12.97 9.67 6.05
CA ARG A 221 13.22 9.95 7.47
C ARG A 221 14.21 8.96 8.07
N LEU A 222 15.15 9.50 8.84
CA LEU A 222 16.15 8.79 9.62
C LEU A 222 16.10 9.27 11.08
N THR A 223 16.11 8.32 12.01
CA THR A 223 16.31 8.58 13.45
C THR A 223 17.56 7.85 13.91
N ILE A 224 18.43 8.55 14.65
CA ILE A 224 19.58 7.99 15.38
C ILE A 224 19.32 8.23 16.87
N ASP A 225 19.07 7.15 17.60
CA ASP A 225 18.73 7.13 19.02
C ASP A 225 19.90 6.54 19.83
N PRO A 226 20.76 7.38 20.46
CA PRO A 226 21.88 6.90 21.25
C PRO A 226 21.45 5.94 22.36
N ASP A 227 22.22 4.87 22.58
CA ASP A 227 21.89 3.87 23.62
C ASP A 227 21.98 4.44 25.05
N ASP A 228 22.84 5.45 25.23
CA ASP A 228 23.10 6.15 26.49
C ASP A 228 22.97 7.67 26.30
N TYR A 229 22.74 8.39 27.40
CA TYR A 229 22.79 9.84 27.42
C TYR A 229 24.11 10.38 26.88
N LEU A 230 24.04 11.42 26.04
CA LEU A 230 25.24 12.11 25.56
C LEU A 230 25.93 12.86 26.71
N ASP A 231 27.26 12.80 26.79
CA ASP A 231 28.03 13.45 27.85
C ASP A 231 28.15 14.96 27.60
N PRO A 232 27.62 15.83 28.48
CA PRO A 232 27.72 17.30 28.32
C PRO A 232 29.15 17.84 28.32
N SER A 233 30.14 17.06 28.78
CA SER A 233 31.55 17.47 28.79
C SER A 233 32.27 17.20 27.47
N GLN A 234 31.63 16.47 26.54
CA GLN A 234 32.20 16.10 25.26
C GLN A 234 31.62 16.91 24.10
N THR A 235 32.40 17.00 23.03
CA THR A 235 31.93 17.51 21.74
C THR A 235 31.72 16.33 20.81
N TYR A 236 30.53 16.24 20.22
CA TYR A 236 30.16 15.20 19.29
C TYR A 236 30.25 15.73 17.86
N SER A 237 30.50 14.82 16.91
CA SER A 237 30.53 15.10 15.48
C SER A 237 29.59 14.18 14.71
N ILE A 238 28.86 14.76 13.76
CA ILE A 238 27.97 14.04 12.85
C ILE A 238 28.63 14.05 11.47
N GLU A 239 29.01 12.87 11.01
CA GLU A 239 29.68 12.65 9.74
C GLU A 239 28.71 12.03 8.73
N VAL A 240 28.73 12.52 7.50
CA VAL A 240 27.91 12.02 6.39
C VAL A 240 28.73 12.01 5.10
N THR A 241 28.52 11.02 4.25
CA THR A 241 29.25 10.88 2.97
C THR A 241 28.31 10.91 1.77
N ASP A 242 28.87 11.05 0.56
CA ASP A 242 28.14 10.95 -0.71
C ASP A 242 27.83 9.48 -1.10
N GLY A 243 28.12 8.53 -0.21
CA GLY A 243 27.83 7.11 -0.38
C GLY A 243 26.36 6.76 -0.15
N ILE A 244 25.58 7.63 0.49
CA ILE A 244 24.12 7.47 0.61
C ILE A 244 23.48 7.78 -0.75
N GLU A 245 22.65 6.88 -1.25
CA GLU A 245 21.92 7.04 -2.51
C GLU A 245 20.42 7.24 -2.28
N SER A 246 19.79 8.00 -3.16
CA SER A 246 18.33 8.09 -3.26
C SER A 246 17.77 6.78 -3.79
N GLU A 247 16.65 6.35 -3.23
CA GLU A 247 15.83 5.27 -3.80
C GLU A 247 15.25 5.70 -5.16
N ILE A 248 15.05 7.01 -5.36
CA ILE A 248 14.60 7.60 -6.62
C ILE A 248 15.83 7.80 -7.52
N LEU A 249 15.86 7.09 -8.65
CA LEU A 249 16.87 7.23 -9.71
C LEU A 249 18.35 6.99 -9.30
N GLY A 250 18.65 6.68 -8.04
CA GLY A 250 20.00 6.39 -7.56
C GLY A 250 20.93 7.61 -7.44
N ALA A 251 20.39 8.82 -7.27
CA ALA A 251 21.20 10.02 -7.07
C ALA A 251 22.03 9.92 -5.78
N LYS A 252 23.28 10.39 -5.81
CA LYS A 252 24.13 10.43 -4.61
C LYS A 252 23.81 11.62 -3.73
N LEU A 253 23.96 11.46 -2.41
CA LEU A 253 23.71 12.54 -1.46
C LEU A 253 24.67 13.70 -1.70
N THR A 254 24.11 14.87 -1.90
CA THR A 254 24.87 16.12 -1.91
C THR A 254 25.24 16.48 -0.46
N VAL A 255 26.47 16.17 -0.08
CA VAL A 255 26.99 16.47 1.26
C VAL A 255 27.14 17.99 1.43
N PRO A 256 26.47 18.61 2.42
CA PRO A 256 26.56 20.04 2.67
C PRO A 256 27.97 20.44 3.13
N ALA A 257 28.38 21.67 2.81
CA ALA A 257 29.72 22.19 3.15
C ALA A 257 29.92 22.36 4.66
N GLU A 258 28.83 22.42 5.41
CA GLU A 258 28.78 22.49 6.87
C GLU A 258 29.09 21.15 7.55
N ALA A 259 29.09 20.03 6.81
CA ALA A 259 29.46 18.72 7.35
C ALA A 259 31.00 18.56 7.47
N PRO A 260 31.51 17.88 8.52
CA PRO A 260 30.75 17.31 9.63
C PRO A 260 30.25 18.38 10.62
N TRP A 261 29.04 18.21 11.12
CA TRP A 261 28.48 19.09 12.15
C TRP A 261 29.02 18.72 13.52
N THR A 262 29.25 19.72 14.39
CA THR A 262 29.69 19.48 15.77
C THR A 262 28.79 20.20 16.75
N PHE A 263 28.48 19.55 17.86
CA PHE A 263 27.70 20.16 18.96
C PHE A 263 28.21 19.67 20.31
N GLN A 264 27.97 20.47 21.35
CA GLN A 264 28.20 20.09 22.74
C GLN A 264 26.85 19.99 23.46
N PRO A 265 26.45 18.81 23.94
CA PRO A 265 25.18 18.64 24.63
C PRO A 265 25.07 19.53 25.88
N LEU A 266 23.94 20.20 26.05
CA LEU A 266 23.60 20.88 27.29
C LEU A 266 23.14 19.87 28.34
N ASP A 267 23.68 20.00 29.56
CA ASP A 267 23.25 19.21 30.72
C ASP A 267 21.79 19.55 31.11
N THR A 268 20.89 18.57 31.07
CA THR A 268 19.49 18.73 31.46
C THR A 268 19.25 18.64 32.97
N ARG A 269 20.24 18.16 33.74
CA ARG A 269 20.09 17.93 35.19
C ARG A 269 19.96 19.23 35.97
N SER A 270 19.33 19.12 37.13
CA SER A 270 19.26 20.18 38.13
C SER A 270 20.65 20.50 38.72
N PRO A 271 20.87 21.67 39.38
CA PRO A 271 22.15 22.02 39.99
C PRO A 271 22.69 21.03 41.04
N ASN A 272 21.86 20.11 41.55
CA ASN A 272 22.25 19.01 42.43
C ASN A 272 22.60 17.71 41.69
N GLY A 273 22.53 17.69 40.35
CA GLY A 273 22.78 16.53 39.50
C GLY A 273 21.60 15.57 39.34
N GLU A 274 20.38 15.94 39.77
CA GLU A 274 19.18 15.10 39.66
C GLU A 274 18.46 15.31 38.31
N ARG A 275 17.95 14.21 37.73
CA ARG A 275 17.03 14.19 36.59
C ARG A 275 15.59 14.39 37.05
N GLN A 276 14.76 15.03 36.23
CA GLN A 276 13.36 15.29 36.55
C GLN A 276 12.45 14.43 35.70
N PHE A 277 11.72 13.51 36.32
CA PHE A 277 10.73 12.66 35.66
C PHE A 277 9.32 13.11 36.02
N ALA A 278 8.44 13.15 35.02
CA ALA A 278 7.03 13.42 35.17
C ALA A 278 6.23 12.25 34.58
N ALA A 279 5.61 11.47 35.46
CA ALA A 279 4.62 10.49 35.05
C ALA A 279 3.32 11.23 34.65
N GLN A 280 2.78 10.89 33.48
CA GLN A 280 1.52 11.42 32.98
C GLN A 280 0.64 10.28 32.48
N LYS A 281 -0.63 10.31 32.86
CA LYS A 281 -1.62 9.32 32.42
C LYS A 281 -2.50 9.90 31.33
N ALA A 282 -2.90 9.08 30.36
CA ALA A 282 -3.97 9.40 29.44
C ALA A 282 -5.27 9.62 30.22
N ALA A 283 -5.94 10.75 29.99
CA ALA A 283 -7.28 11.02 30.52
C ALA A 283 -8.29 9.97 30.02
N THR A 284 -9.00 9.30 30.93
CA THR A 284 -10.00 8.26 30.58
C THR A 284 -11.44 8.68 30.91
N ASN A 285 -11.61 9.84 31.52
CA ASN A 285 -12.92 10.45 31.73
C ASN A 285 -13.48 10.97 30.40
N PRO A 286 -14.81 10.97 30.21
CA PRO A 286 -15.42 11.64 29.08
C PRO A 286 -15.03 13.12 29.05
N GLY A 287 -14.69 13.62 27.87
CA GLY A 287 -14.34 15.01 27.62
C GLY A 287 -13.68 15.19 26.25
N GLU A 288 -13.51 16.44 25.85
CA GLU A 288 -12.99 16.83 24.54
C GLU A 288 -11.69 17.61 24.69
N VAL A 289 -10.71 17.31 23.84
CA VAL A 289 -9.47 18.07 23.72
C VAL A 289 -9.81 19.49 23.29
N ALA A 290 -9.41 20.49 24.07
CA ALA A 290 -9.84 21.87 23.83
C ALA A 290 -9.31 22.44 22.50
N LEU A 291 -8.23 21.84 21.98
CA LEU A 291 -7.61 22.23 20.71
C LEU A 291 -8.43 21.76 19.49
N SER A 292 -8.84 20.49 19.44
CA SER A 292 -9.49 19.88 18.28
C SER A 292 -11.01 19.72 18.39
N GLY A 293 -11.56 19.71 19.61
CA GLY A 293 -12.95 19.31 19.87
C GLY A 293 -13.19 17.79 19.78
N ALA A 294 -12.16 16.99 19.51
CA ALA A 294 -12.26 15.54 19.51
C ALA A 294 -12.27 14.98 20.95
N GLU A 295 -12.85 13.80 21.14
CA GLU A 295 -12.84 13.12 22.43
C GLU A 295 -11.41 12.83 22.91
N PHE A 296 -11.19 12.83 24.23
CA PHE A 296 -9.87 12.60 24.82
C PHE A 296 -9.23 11.29 24.36
N ASN A 297 -7.97 11.39 23.91
CA ASN A 297 -7.10 10.28 23.57
C ASN A 297 -7.65 9.39 22.46
N THR A 298 -8.38 9.99 21.52
CA THR A 298 -8.91 9.27 20.36
C THR A 298 -8.00 9.42 19.14
N VAL A 299 -7.95 8.35 18.35
CA VAL A 299 -7.41 8.34 16.99
C VAL A 299 -8.50 7.79 16.07
N ASN A 300 -9.00 8.62 15.16
CA ASN A 300 -10.01 8.20 14.19
C ASN A 300 -9.34 7.92 12.85
N LEU A 301 -9.23 6.65 12.47
CA LEU A 301 -8.65 6.24 11.19
C LEU A 301 -9.71 6.28 10.09
N GLN A 302 -9.45 7.08 9.05
CA GLN A 302 -10.39 7.31 7.96
C GLN A 302 -9.70 6.97 6.65
N SER A 303 -10.30 6.09 5.85
CA SER A 303 -9.78 5.73 4.52
C SER A 303 -10.91 5.25 3.62
N GLN A 304 -10.63 5.04 2.34
CA GLN A 304 -11.68 4.52 1.47
C GLN A 304 -12.03 3.06 1.78
N LEU A 305 -11.06 2.24 2.19
CA LEU A 305 -11.31 0.85 2.61
C LEU A 305 -11.84 0.73 4.04
N LEU A 306 -11.54 1.67 4.94
CA LEU A 306 -12.03 1.63 6.33
C LEU A 306 -13.36 2.39 6.52
N GLY A 307 -13.67 3.34 5.65
CA GLY A 307 -14.76 4.30 5.84
C GLY A 307 -14.36 5.52 6.67
N GLU A 308 -15.35 6.36 6.99
CA GLU A 308 -15.13 7.68 7.60
C GLU A 308 -15.05 7.65 9.14
N GLU A 309 -15.47 6.58 9.83
CA GLU A 309 -15.55 6.56 11.29
C GLU A 309 -15.03 5.24 11.87
N ASN A 310 -13.75 5.22 12.27
CA ASN A 310 -13.11 4.11 12.96
C ASN A 310 -12.27 4.62 14.15
N PRO A 311 -12.91 5.14 15.22
CA PRO A 311 -12.21 5.66 16.38
C PRO A 311 -11.62 4.53 17.23
N THR A 312 -10.39 4.73 17.68
CA THR A 312 -9.80 3.98 18.79
C THR A 312 -9.46 4.92 19.93
N THR A 313 -9.78 4.54 21.16
CA THR A 313 -9.44 5.31 22.36
C THR A 313 -8.21 4.71 23.01
N ALA A 314 -7.14 5.50 23.08
CA ALA A 314 -5.87 5.09 23.64
C ALA A 314 -5.77 5.41 25.14
N SER A 315 -5.12 4.51 25.85
CA SER A 315 -4.87 4.58 27.29
C SER A 315 -3.43 4.20 27.59
N GLY A 316 -2.87 4.69 28.68
CA GLY A 316 -1.49 4.42 29.06
C GLY A 316 -0.93 5.44 30.04
N VAL A 317 0.28 5.16 30.51
CA VAL A 317 1.09 6.09 31.32
C VAL A 317 2.40 6.29 30.58
N VAL A 318 2.76 7.55 30.34
CA VAL A 318 4.05 7.94 29.78
C VAL A 318 4.90 8.60 30.85
N PHE A 319 6.21 8.41 30.76
CA PHE A 319 7.19 8.98 31.67
C PHE A 319 8.04 9.96 30.88
N ALA A 320 7.82 11.26 31.12
CA ALA A 320 8.56 12.32 30.48
C ALA A 320 9.73 12.74 31.35
N GLU A 321 10.96 12.63 30.84
CA GLU A 321 12.11 13.31 31.41
C GLU A 321 12.15 14.76 30.93
N LEU A 322 12.40 15.69 31.86
CA LEU A 322 12.39 17.13 31.62
C LEU A 322 13.75 17.75 31.92
N GLY A 323 14.19 18.64 31.04
CA GLY A 323 15.26 19.57 31.35
C GLY A 323 14.91 20.47 32.53
N TYR A 324 15.91 20.82 33.34
CA TYR A 324 15.71 21.70 34.48
C TYR A 324 15.23 23.10 34.04
N ILE A 325 13.91 23.31 34.09
CA ILE A 325 13.19 24.47 33.54
C ILE A 325 13.89 25.82 33.86
N PRO A 326 14.29 26.13 35.11
CA PRO A 326 14.89 27.43 35.43
C PRO A 326 16.24 27.71 34.77
N LYS A 327 16.94 26.68 34.27
CA LYS A 327 18.17 26.85 33.50
C LYS A 327 17.84 27.28 32.07
N PHE A 328 17.03 26.50 31.38
CA PHE A 328 16.69 26.73 29.97
C PHE A 328 15.92 28.05 29.79
N GLU A 329 14.98 28.37 30.69
CA GLU A 329 14.27 29.67 30.66
C GLU A 329 15.23 30.86 30.80
N ARG A 330 16.25 30.76 31.67
CA ARG A 330 17.24 31.83 31.87
C ARG A 330 18.14 32.02 30.66
N GLU A 331 18.40 30.92 29.94
CA GLU A 331 19.19 30.93 28.71
C GLU A 331 18.35 31.30 27.47
N GLY A 332 17.04 31.53 27.65
CA GLY A 332 16.11 31.82 26.55
C GLY A 332 16.00 30.66 25.56
N LYS A 333 16.11 29.43 26.05
CA LYS A 333 16.01 28.20 25.25
C LYS A 333 14.74 27.43 25.62
N SER A 334 14.20 26.66 24.67
CA SER A 334 13.13 25.70 24.96
C SER A 334 13.59 24.69 26.01
N VAL A 335 12.68 24.22 26.85
CA VAL A 335 12.99 23.14 27.80
C VAL A 335 12.87 21.81 27.04
N PRO A 336 13.95 21.02 26.95
CA PRO A 336 13.88 19.70 26.33
C PRO A 336 13.04 18.75 27.19
N LEU A 337 12.30 17.88 26.52
CA LEU A 337 11.53 16.80 27.10
C LEU A 337 11.88 15.52 26.33
N ALA A 338 11.98 14.39 27.01
CA ALA A 338 12.16 13.10 26.37
C ALA A 338 11.15 12.09 26.93
N ILE A 339 10.59 11.24 26.09
CA ILE A 339 9.80 10.08 26.53
C ILE A 339 10.56 8.84 26.11
N SER A 340 10.89 7.97 27.07
CA SER A 340 11.74 6.82 26.82
C SER A 340 11.16 5.87 25.78
N ARG A 341 12.04 5.35 24.94
CA ARG A 341 11.84 4.20 24.06
C ARG A 341 11.19 3.04 24.83
N GLY A 342 10.28 2.34 24.18
CA GLY A 342 9.50 1.26 24.77
C GLY A 342 8.21 1.71 25.46
N SER A 343 7.94 3.02 25.57
CA SER A 343 6.66 3.51 26.08
C SER A 343 5.49 2.95 25.26
N LEU A 344 4.49 2.40 25.95
CA LEU A 344 3.35 1.71 25.35
C LEU A 344 2.04 2.47 25.62
N MET A 345 1.30 2.71 24.56
CA MET A 345 -0.10 3.14 24.59
C MET A 345 -0.98 2.04 24.01
N THR A 346 -2.12 1.77 24.63
CA THR A 346 -3.06 0.73 24.19
C THR A 346 -4.39 1.36 23.78
N GLY A 347 -4.74 1.20 22.50
CA GLY A 347 -6.02 1.53 21.90
C GLY A 347 -7.06 0.41 22.03
N SER A 348 -8.33 0.80 22.02
CA SER A 348 -9.47 -0.12 21.93
C SER A 348 -9.53 -0.83 20.57
N SER A 349 -10.25 -1.96 20.52
CA SER A 349 -10.54 -2.70 19.28
C SER A 349 -11.24 -1.83 18.24
N VAL A 350 -10.91 -2.07 16.97
CA VAL A 350 -11.50 -1.43 15.79
C VAL A 350 -12.11 -2.53 14.92
N GLU A 351 -13.41 -2.40 14.64
CA GLU A 351 -14.08 -3.25 13.65
C GLU A 351 -13.59 -2.89 12.25
N VAL A 352 -13.21 -3.90 11.46
CA VAL A 352 -12.76 -3.66 10.08
C VAL A 352 -13.96 -3.82 9.15
N ASN A 353 -14.41 -2.70 8.59
CA ASN A 353 -15.51 -2.66 7.62
C ASN A 353 -14.98 -2.19 6.27
N VAL A 354 -15.18 -2.99 5.21
CA VAL A 354 -14.82 -2.59 3.84
C VAL A 354 -15.70 -1.43 3.41
N ALA A 355 -15.06 -0.32 3.06
CA ALA A 355 -15.69 0.97 2.77
C ALA A 355 -16.68 1.43 3.85
N GLY A 356 -16.37 1.13 5.12
CA GLY A 356 -17.17 1.53 6.28
C GLY A 356 -18.56 0.89 6.37
N ALA A 357 -18.91 -0.04 5.48
CA ALA A 357 -20.28 -0.54 5.37
C ALA A 357 -20.41 -2.05 5.43
N VAL A 358 -19.44 -2.80 4.90
CA VAL A 358 -19.54 -4.26 4.81
C VAL A 358 -18.49 -4.89 5.72
N PRO A 359 -18.89 -5.61 6.79
CA PRO A 359 -17.94 -6.21 7.72
C PRO A 359 -16.95 -7.14 7.03
N ALA A 360 -15.66 -6.95 7.31
CA ALA A 360 -14.58 -7.80 6.81
C ALA A 360 -14.56 -9.19 7.50
N GLY A 361 -15.29 -9.33 8.62
CA GLY A 361 -15.42 -10.57 9.38
C GLY A 361 -14.37 -10.75 10.49
N PHE A 362 -13.60 -9.71 10.80
CA PHE A 362 -12.65 -9.68 11.92
C PHE A 362 -12.53 -8.27 12.50
N GLU A 363 -12.01 -8.17 13.72
CA GLU A 363 -11.66 -6.92 14.39
C GLU A 363 -10.16 -6.88 14.68
N SER A 364 -9.62 -5.71 15.01
CA SER A 364 -8.20 -5.56 15.33
C SER A 364 -7.80 -6.22 16.65
N ASP A 365 -8.76 -6.44 17.56
CA ASP A 365 -8.50 -6.55 19.00
C ASP A 365 -7.73 -5.32 19.50
N ALA A 366 -7.09 -5.38 20.68
CA ALA A 366 -6.33 -4.25 21.21
C ALA A 366 -5.23 -3.79 20.22
N VAL A 367 -5.14 -2.48 20.02
CA VAL A 367 -4.12 -1.84 19.17
C VAL A 367 -3.01 -1.33 20.08
N SER A 368 -1.78 -1.80 19.91
CA SER A 368 -0.62 -1.28 20.63
C SER A 368 0.12 -0.24 19.77
N VAL A 369 0.43 0.89 20.40
CA VAL A 369 1.28 1.94 19.85
C VAL A 369 2.51 2.02 20.74
N ARG A 370 3.64 1.54 20.24
CA ARG A 370 4.90 1.49 21.00
C ARG A 370 5.90 2.49 20.45
N PHE A 371 6.54 3.24 21.33
CA PHE A 371 7.57 4.20 20.94
C PHE A 371 8.86 3.42 20.67
N ILE A 372 9.39 3.51 19.45
CA ILE A 372 10.54 2.72 19.00
C ILE A 372 11.87 3.47 19.18
N SER A 373 11.83 4.78 19.36
CA SER A 373 12.96 5.58 19.82
C SER A 373 12.54 6.42 21.02
N ASP A 374 13.51 7.04 21.69
CA ASP A 374 13.20 8.16 22.58
C ASP A 374 12.49 9.27 21.77
N ALA A 375 11.38 9.79 22.30
CA ALA A 375 10.66 10.90 21.67
C ALA A 375 11.33 12.23 22.04
N ASN A 376 11.56 13.13 21.08
CA ASN A 376 12.07 14.46 21.38
C ASN A 376 10.91 15.44 21.61
N GLY A 377 10.94 16.16 22.71
CA GLY A 377 9.97 17.18 23.06
C GLY A 377 10.61 18.51 23.38
N PHE A 378 9.87 19.58 23.12
CA PHE A 378 10.29 20.95 23.44
C PHE A 378 9.12 21.72 24.04
N LEU A 379 9.30 22.20 25.28
CA LEU A 379 8.38 23.15 25.90
C LEU A 379 8.87 24.57 25.61
N MET A 380 8.11 25.29 24.82
CA MET A 380 8.45 26.60 24.29
C MET A 380 7.61 27.71 24.93
N PRO A 381 8.16 28.92 25.06
CA PRO A 381 7.32 30.13 25.18
C PRO A 381 6.29 30.17 24.04
N ASN A 382 5.10 30.70 24.33
CA ASN A 382 4.07 30.81 23.31
C ASN A 382 4.52 31.82 22.24
N PRO A 383 4.63 31.43 20.95
CA PRO A 383 5.12 32.34 19.92
C PRO A 383 4.07 33.36 19.47
N TYR A 384 2.79 33.14 19.78
CA TYR A 384 1.68 33.95 19.29
C TYR A 384 1.22 35.03 20.28
N THR A 385 1.48 34.83 21.58
CA THR A 385 1.06 35.76 22.64
C THR A 385 2.09 35.84 23.77
N ASN A 386 2.19 37.01 24.40
CA ASN A 386 3.00 37.24 25.60
C ASN A 386 2.16 37.33 26.88
N ALA A 387 0.89 36.91 26.84
CA ALA A 387 0.03 36.90 28.02
C ALA A 387 0.64 36.03 29.14
N GLU A 388 0.57 36.51 30.39
CA GLU A 388 1.22 35.85 31.53
C GLU A 388 0.61 34.46 31.84
N ASP A 389 -0.66 34.28 31.49
CA ASP A 389 -1.43 33.04 31.62
C ASP A 389 -1.45 32.20 30.32
N ALA A 390 -0.73 32.62 29.27
CA ALA A 390 -0.65 31.84 28.04
C ALA A 390 0.00 30.48 28.30
N PRO A 391 -0.59 29.37 27.81
CA PRO A 391 0.02 28.07 27.97
C PRO A 391 1.32 27.98 27.16
N ARG A 392 2.27 27.18 27.66
CA ARG A 392 3.50 26.86 26.92
C ARG A 392 3.15 26.04 25.69
N LEU A 393 3.81 26.30 24.57
CA LEU A 393 3.67 25.46 23.38
C LEU A 393 4.48 24.18 23.58
N VAL A 394 3.91 23.04 23.20
CA VAL A 394 4.57 21.74 23.21
C VAL A 394 4.73 21.27 21.78
N GLU A 395 5.93 20.83 21.42
CA GLU A 395 6.20 20.15 20.15
C GLU A 395 6.90 18.84 20.47
N LEU A 396 6.33 17.71 20.02
CA LEU A 396 6.85 16.37 20.21
C LEU A 396 7.07 15.70 18.86
N PHE A 397 8.21 15.04 18.71
CA PHE A 397 8.52 14.16 17.60
C PHE A 397 8.61 12.73 18.11
N ILE A 398 7.74 11.87 17.61
CA ILE A 398 7.61 10.49 18.07
C ILE A 398 7.90 9.55 16.89
N ASP A 399 8.71 8.54 17.14
CA ASP A 399 8.79 7.35 16.29
C ASP A 399 7.99 6.25 16.97
N MET A 400 7.02 5.69 16.25
CA MET A 400 6.10 4.72 16.82
C MET A 400 5.93 3.52 15.89
N ALA A 401 5.62 2.37 16.47
CA ALA A 401 5.15 1.21 15.74
C ALA A 401 3.74 0.82 16.17
N LEU A 402 2.92 0.48 15.19
CA LEU A 402 1.56 -0.02 15.37
C LEU A 402 1.57 -1.54 15.32
N ASN A 403 0.81 -2.15 16.23
CA ASN A 403 0.63 -3.57 16.35
C ASN A 403 -0.81 -3.87 16.78
N THR A 404 -1.33 -5.04 16.41
CA THR A 404 -2.65 -5.49 16.87
C THR A 404 -2.58 -6.92 17.41
N GLU A 405 -3.53 -7.31 18.25
CA GLU A 405 -3.54 -8.69 18.79
C GLU A 405 -4.02 -9.71 17.77
N ASN A 406 -5.03 -9.38 16.97
CA ASN A 406 -5.50 -10.25 15.91
C ASN A 406 -4.42 -10.41 14.81
N PRO A 407 -3.96 -11.62 14.44
CA PRO A 407 -2.90 -11.82 13.45
C PRO A 407 -3.22 -11.26 12.06
N THR A 408 -4.46 -11.43 11.60
CA THR A 408 -4.92 -10.92 10.30
C THR A 408 -4.89 -9.39 10.28
N ALA A 409 -5.44 -8.74 11.32
CA ALA A 409 -5.38 -7.28 11.44
C ALA A 409 -3.93 -6.79 11.61
N ASN A 410 -3.10 -7.53 12.34
CA ASN A 410 -1.71 -7.14 12.58
C ASN A 410 -0.95 -7.14 11.26
N ALA A 411 -1.18 -8.12 10.39
CA ALA A 411 -0.57 -8.11 9.08
C ALA A 411 -1.10 -7.00 8.15
N ALA A 412 -2.34 -6.54 8.34
CA ALA A 412 -2.92 -5.43 7.59
C ALA A 412 -2.43 -4.04 8.03
N PHE A 413 -2.06 -3.87 9.31
CA PHE A 413 -1.76 -2.56 9.91
C PHE A 413 -0.34 -2.41 10.49
N ALA A 414 0.37 -3.51 10.79
CA ALA A 414 1.65 -3.44 11.49
C ALA A 414 2.69 -2.67 10.68
N GLN A 415 3.18 -1.58 11.26
CA GLN A 415 4.12 -0.69 10.59
C GLN A 415 4.75 0.30 11.57
N GLN A 416 5.90 0.86 11.21
CA GLN A 416 6.55 1.94 11.94
C GLN A 416 6.32 3.29 11.27
N MET A 417 5.97 4.33 12.01
CA MET A 417 5.90 5.69 11.49
C MET A 417 6.97 6.52 12.18
N LEU A 418 7.80 7.15 11.36
CA LEU A 418 8.87 8.02 11.84
C LEU A 418 8.46 9.49 11.77
N HIS A 419 8.96 10.26 12.74
CA HIS A 419 8.87 11.71 12.88
C HIS A 419 7.42 12.20 12.94
N VAL A 420 6.54 11.45 13.60
CA VAL A 420 5.16 11.90 13.87
C VAL A 420 5.22 13.13 14.77
N GLN A 421 4.80 14.27 14.25
CA GLN A 421 4.80 15.54 14.97
C GLN A 421 3.47 15.73 15.71
N LEU A 422 3.55 15.92 17.02
CA LEU A 422 2.44 16.40 17.84
C LEU A 422 2.70 17.83 18.27
N VAL A 423 1.73 18.71 18.07
CA VAL A 423 1.78 20.11 18.50
C VAL A 423 0.67 20.36 19.49
N GLY A 424 0.98 21.04 20.59
CA GLY A 424 0.07 21.14 21.70
C GLY A 424 0.35 22.28 22.67
N THR A 425 -0.32 22.24 23.80
CA THR A 425 -0.18 23.21 24.88
C THR A 425 0.01 22.51 26.21
N ALA A 426 0.89 23.06 27.05
CA ALA A 426 1.15 22.61 28.42
C ALA A 426 0.72 23.70 29.41
N ILE A 427 -0.15 23.33 30.35
CA ILE A 427 -0.67 24.22 31.39
C ILE A 427 -0.81 23.49 32.71
N VAL A 428 -0.69 24.21 33.83
CA VAL A 428 -0.96 23.67 35.16
C VAL A 428 -2.43 23.93 35.52
N GLU A 429 -3.23 22.88 35.53
CA GLU A 429 -4.65 22.90 35.91
C GLU A 429 -4.83 22.15 37.22
N ASN A 430 -5.54 22.73 38.20
CA ASN A 430 -5.82 22.09 39.49
C ASN A 430 -4.59 21.53 40.24
N GLY A 431 -3.41 22.10 39.97
CA GLY A 431 -2.14 21.67 40.57
C GLY A 431 -1.44 20.51 39.85
N THR A 432 -1.93 20.08 38.68
CA THR A 432 -1.31 19.05 37.83
C THR A 432 -0.95 19.62 36.47
N LEU A 433 0.21 19.22 35.94
CA LEU A 433 0.60 19.53 34.56
C LEU A 433 -0.32 18.76 33.61
N THR A 434 -1.00 19.50 32.74
CA THR A 434 -1.86 18.97 31.69
C THR A 434 -1.24 19.32 30.35
N ILE A 435 -1.08 18.31 29.49
CA ILE A 435 -0.63 18.49 28.11
C ILE A 435 -1.76 18.04 27.20
N GLU A 436 -2.17 18.93 26.31
CA GLU A 436 -3.06 18.60 25.19
C GLU A 436 -2.29 18.78 23.90
N ALA A 437 -2.35 17.79 23.00
CA ALA A 437 -1.65 17.86 21.72
C ALA A 437 -2.45 17.16 20.61
N VAL A 438 -2.22 17.65 19.39
CA VAL A 438 -2.81 17.12 18.16
C VAL A 438 -1.73 16.81 17.14
N GLY A 439 -1.99 15.83 16.29
CA GLY A 439 -1.13 15.49 15.16
C GLY A 439 -1.88 14.63 14.17
N VAL A 440 -1.25 14.32 13.04
CA VAL A 440 -1.85 13.47 12.01
C VAL A 440 -0.86 12.38 11.63
N ILE A 441 -1.40 11.17 11.46
CA ILE A 441 -0.71 10.02 10.88
C ILE A 441 -1.44 9.59 9.62
N GLU A 442 -0.70 9.03 8.66
CA GLU A 442 -1.32 8.45 7.46
C GLU A 442 -0.83 7.02 7.23
N PRO A 443 -1.30 6.02 8.02
CA PRO A 443 -0.81 4.65 7.93
C PRO A 443 -1.28 3.94 6.65
N ASP A 444 -0.46 3.03 6.14
CA ASP A 444 -0.87 2.10 5.08
C ASP A 444 -1.92 1.12 5.62
N VAL A 445 -2.95 0.84 4.83
CA VAL A 445 -4.01 -0.14 5.14
C VAL A 445 -3.97 -1.24 4.08
N MET A 446 -3.65 -2.46 4.51
CA MET A 446 -3.56 -3.64 3.64
C MET A 446 -2.60 -3.46 2.43
N GLY A 447 -1.67 -2.51 2.50
CA GLY A 447 -0.73 -2.18 1.42
C GLY A 447 -1.34 -1.55 0.15
N VAL A 448 -2.67 -1.43 0.08
CA VAL A 448 -3.42 -0.96 -1.10
C VAL A 448 -4.11 0.40 -0.89
N ASP A 449 -4.37 0.79 0.35
CA ASP A 449 -5.01 2.06 0.72
C ASP A 449 -4.17 2.83 1.75
N LYS A 450 -4.44 4.13 1.93
CA LYS A 450 -3.80 4.99 2.92
C LYS A 450 -4.87 5.63 3.78
N ALA A 451 -4.84 5.38 5.09
CA ALA A 451 -5.73 6.04 6.03
C ALA A 451 -5.18 7.39 6.46
N SER A 452 -6.04 8.24 7.00
CA SER A 452 -5.72 9.45 7.73
C SER A 452 -6.23 9.31 9.17
N GLY A 453 -5.35 9.50 10.14
CA GLY A 453 -5.64 9.44 11.56
C GLY A 453 -5.36 10.75 12.26
N LEU A 454 -6.41 11.45 12.71
CA LEU A 454 -6.23 12.58 13.63
C LEU A 454 -5.93 12.04 15.02
N ILE A 455 -4.72 12.32 15.50
CA ILE A 455 -4.30 12.07 16.86
C ILE A 455 -4.75 13.25 17.73
N SER A 456 -5.53 12.99 18.79
CA SER A 456 -5.90 14.00 19.80
C SER A 456 -5.72 13.43 21.20
N PHE A 457 -4.67 13.85 21.92
CA PHE A 457 -4.37 13.36 23.28
C PHE A 457 -4.44 14.45 24.34
N ARG A 458 -4.88 14.05 25.54
CA ARG A 458 -4.78 14.77 26.80
C ARG A 458 -4.09 13.89 27.84
N LEU A 459 -2.91 14.33 28.27
CA LEU A 459 -2.10 13.71 29.31
C LEU A 459 -2.16 14.54 30.59
N GLU A 460 -2.41 13.88 31.71
CA GLU A 460 -2.53 14.52 33.03
C GLU A 460 -1.47 13.99 33.99
N GLY A 461 -0.75 14.90 34.66
CA GLY A 461 0.17 14.55 35.73
C GLY A 461 -0.54 14.03 36.98
N PHE A 462 0.20 13.34 37.84
CA PHE A 462 -0.30 12.90 39.14
C PHE A 462 -0.28 14.07 40.14
N ARG A 463 -1.37 14.23 40.90
CA ARG A 463 -1.52 15.33 41.88
C ARG A 463 -0.52 15.24 43.02
N PHE A 464 -0.17 14.04 43.41
CA PHE A 464 0.83 13.77 44.43
C PHE A 464 1.86 12.80 43.87
N GLU A 465 3.14 13.07 44.14
CA GLU A 465 4.27 12.23 43.71
C GLU A 465 4.15 10.79 44.26
N ALA A 466 3.56 10.61 45.45
CA ALA A 466 3.33 9.30 46.04
C ALA A 466 2.27 8.45 45.31
N ASP A 467 1.43 9.07 44.48
CA ASP A 467 0.41 8.38 43.67
C ASP A 467 0.91 8.06 42.25
N ALA A 468 2.06 8.63 41.85
CA ALA A 468 2.66 8.36 40.56
C ALA A 468 3.28 6.94 40.58
N PRO A 469 3.00 6.10 39.56
CA PRO A 469 3.73 4.86 39.39
C PRO A 469 5.21 5.12 39.10
N THR A 470 6.04 4.10 39.27
CA THR A 470 7.44 4.15 38.83
C THR A 470 7.59 3.54 37.44
N GLN A 471 8.60 3.97 36.69
CA GLN A 471 8.85 3.49 35.33
C GLN A 471 9.11 1.98 35.30
N GLU A 472 9.77 1.43 36.32
CA GLU A 472 10.07 -0.01 36.41
C GLU A 472 8.83 -0.89 36.49
N GLN A 473 7.68 -0.34 36.93
CA GLN A 473 6.41 -1.07 36.96
C GLN A 473 5.82 -1.29 35.55
N PHE A 474 6.33 -0.55 34.56
CA PHE A 474 5.89 -0.58 33.16
C PHE A 474 6.99 -1.13 32.23
N ALA A 475 8.10 -1.63 32.78
CA ALA A 475 9.17 -2.23 32.00
C ALA A 475 8.69 -3.54 31.36
N ASP A 476 8.94 -3.68 30.06
CA ASP A 476 8.62 -4.91 29.34
C ASP A 476 9.59 -6.04 29.69
N GLN A 477 9.04 -7.22 29.94
CA GLN A 477 9.77 -8.45 30.27
C GLN A 477 9.32 -9.63 29.39
N GLU A 478 8.40 -9.41 28.47
CA GLU A 478 7.92 -10.44 27.56
C GLU A 478 8.87 -10.53 26.36
N ALA A 479 9.24 -11.74 25.98
CA ALA A 479 10.08 -11.94 24.80
C ALA A 479 9.24 -11.89 23.52
N PRO A 480 9.77 -11.34 22.42
CA PRO A 480 9.05 -11.34 21.16
C PRO A 480 8.87 -12.78 20.66
N PHE A 481 7.76 -13.05 19.98
CA PHE A 481 7.51 -14.31 19.30
C PHE A 481 6.87 -14.09 17.92
N VAL A 482 6.95 -15.08 17.04
CA VAL A 482 6.30 -15.02 15.72
C VAL A 482 4.79 -15.21 15.87
N LYS A 483 4.04 -14.12 15.66
CA LYS A 483 2.57 -14.07 15.71
C LYS A 483 1.94 -14.68 14.45
N SER A 484 2.44 -14.30 13.27
CA SER A 484 2.10 -14.95 12.00
C SER A 484 3.27 -14.82 11.02
N TRP A 485 3.22 -15.56 9.90
CA TRP A 485 4.21 -15.42 8.85
C TRP A 485 3.67 -15.92 7.51
N SER A 486 4.11 -15.31 6.41
CA SER A 486 3.86 -15.77 5.05
C SER A 486 5.08 -16.53 4.54
N PRO A 487 4.92 -17.76 4.01
CA PRO A 487 3.65 -18.27 3.47
C PRO A 487 2.80 -19.15 4.41
N ALA A 488 3.16 -19.33 5.68
CA ALA A 488 2.53 -20.33 6.57
C ALA A 488 2.47 -21.76 5.99
N ALA A 489 2.12 -22.75 6.81
CA ALA A 489 2.03 -24.14 6.33
C ALA A 489 0.76 -24.38 5.50
N ALA A 490 -0.34 -23.72 5.85
CA ALA A 490 -1.64 -23.89 5.19
C ALA A 490 -1.74 -23.12 3.86
N ASP A 491 -0.84 -22.16 3.63
CA ASP A 491 -0.93 -21.15 2.58
C ASP A 491 0.32 -21.14 1.67
N VAL A 492 1.11 -22.22 1.69
CA VAL A 492 2.36 -22.34 0.91
C VAL A 492 2.13 -22.37 -0.60
N ASP A 493 0.97 -22.86 -1.03
CA ASP A 493 0.49 -22.81 -2.41
C ASP A 493 0.10 -21.40 -2.86
N LYS A 494 0.07 -20.45 -1.91
CA LYS A 494 -0.21 -19.03 -2.14
C LYS A 494 1.04 -18.17 -2.27
N LEU A 495 2.24 -18.76 -2.21
CA LEU A 495 3.51 -18.05 -2.41
C LEU A 495 3.89 -18.00 -3.91
N LEU A 496 3.85 -16.81 -4.50
CA LEU A 496 4.23 -16.62 -5.90
C LEU A 496 5.76 -16.58 -6.08
N PRO A 497 6.25 -16.85 -7.30
CA PRO A 497 7.65 -16.60 -7.61
C PRO A 497 8.00 -15.12 -7.40
N GLY A 498 8.94 -14.87 -6.48
CA GLY A 498 9.42 -13.52 -6.18
C GLY A 498 8.72 -12.84 -5.01
N ASP A 499 7.69 -13.44 -4.42
CA ASP A 499 7.12 -12.94 -3.17
C ASP A 499 8.18 -12.99 -2.05
N PRO A 500 8.29 -11.94 -1.22
CA PRO A 500 9.11 -12.01 -0.02
C PRO A 500 8.48 -12.98 1.00
N LEU A 501 9.30 -13.50 1.91
CA LEU A 501 8.79 -14.13 3.14
C LEU A 501 8.56 -13.02 4.15
N THR A 502 7.36 -12.93 4.74
CA THR A 502 7.06 -11.90 5.74
C THR A 502 6.82 -12.55 7.09
N VAL A 503 7.48 -12.07 8.14
CA VAL A 503 7.32 -12.56 9.51
C VAL A 503 6.76 -11.42 10.36
N PHE A 504 5.63 -11.66 11.01
CA PHE A 504 5.01 -10.72 11.93
C PHE A 504 5.28 -11.18 13.37
N PHE A 505 5.91 -10.31 14.14
CA PHE A 505 6.21 -10.54 15.55
C PHE A 505 5.10 -9.99 16.45
N SER A 506 5.08 -10.43 17.70
CA SER A 506 4.16 -9.95 18.74
C SER A 506 4.32 -8.47 19.05
N GLU A 507 5.52 -7.93 18.83
CA GLU A 507 5.91 -6.56 19.11
C GLU A 507 7.08 -6.12 18.20
N PRO A 508 7.40 -4.81 18.17
CA PRO A 508 8.52 -4.28 17.38
C PRO A 508 9.87 -4.84 17.82
N LEU A 509 10.75 -5.06 16.85
CA LEU A 509 12.11 -5.57 17.08
C LEU A 509 13.14 -4.44 17.10
N LEU A 510 14.26 -4.68 17.78
CA LEU A 510 15.42 -3.78 17.77
C LEU A 510 16.19 -3.91 16.44
N PRO A 511 16.28 -2.86 15.61
CA PRO A 511 16.86 -2.95 14.27
C PRO A 511 18.30 -3.48 14.24
N SER A 512 19.14 -3.06 15.21
CA SER A 512 20.53 -3.50 15.31
C SER A 512 20.70 -5.02 15.46
N THR A 513 19.66 -5.72 15.92
CA THR A 513 19.67 -7.17 16.14
C THR A 513 19.18 -7.98 14.93
N VAL A 514 18.58 -7.33 13.93
CA VAL A 514 18.07 -7.94 12.70
C VAL A 514 19.13 -7.81 11.60
N THR A 515 19.94 -8.86 11.44
CA THR A 515 21.07 -8.89 10.52
C THR A 515 21.07 -10.18 9.72
N SER A 516 21.92 -10.26 8.69
CA SER A 516 22.14 -11.50 7.92
C SER A 516 22.73 -12.66 8.75
N SER A 517 23.10 -12.42 10.01
CA SER A 517 23.56 -13.47 10.93
C SER A 517 22.44 -13.97 11.86
N SER A 518 21.42 -13.14 12.10
CA SER A 518 20.30 -13.46 13.00
C SER A 518 19.06 -13.93 12.26
N VAL A 519 18.93 -13.57 10.97
CA VAL A 519 17.89 -14.01 10.05
C VAL A 519 18.55 -14.61 8.81
N THR A 520 18.40 -15.92 8.64
CA THR A 520 19.09 -16.62 7.55
C THR A 520 18.17 -17.60 6.84
N LEU A 521 18.10 -17.49 5.52
CA LEU A 521 17.38 -18.42 4.67
C LEU A 521 18.34 -19.47 4.11
N TYR A 522 17.99 -20.75 4.22
CA TYR A 522 18.75 -21.86 3.66
C TYR A 522 17.88 -22.70 2.74
N SER A 523 18.47 -23.23 1.67
CA SER A 523 17.93 -24.43 1.01
C SER A 523 18.36 -25.65 1.83
N VAL A 524 17.46 -26.58 2.11
CA VAL A 524 17.78 -27.79 2.90
C VAL A 524 18.85 -28.65 2.21
N ASP A 525 18.91 -28.63 0.88
CA ASP A 525 19.96 -29.32 0.11
C ASP A 525 21.35 -28.68 0.25
N ASN A 526 21.41 -27.41 0.67
CA ASN A 526 22.66 -26.68 0.87
C ASN A 526 22.62 -25.95 2.23
N PRO A 527 22.63 -26.69 3.35
CA PRO A 527 22.35 -26.13 4.67
C PRO A 527 23.47 -25.25 5.22
N ASN A 528 24.62 -25.19 4.53
CA ASN A 528 25.79 -24.41 4.93
C ASN A 528 25.97 -23.12 4.12
N GLU A 529 25.15 -22.90 3.09
CA GLU A 529 25.21 -21.73 2.22
C GLU A 529 23.88 -20.99 2.27
N PRO A 530 23.84 -19.78 2.88
CA PRO A 530 22.64 -18.97 2.89
C PRO A 530 22.17 -18.63 1.48
N THR A 531 20.86 -18.71 1.24
CA THR A 531 20.23 -18.10 0.08
C THR A 531 20.25 -16.58 0.25
N PRO A 532 20.89 -15.81 -0.65
CA PRO A 532 20.95 -14.36 -0.53
C PRO A 532 19.56 -13.74 -0.49
N ALA A 533 19.32 -12.89 0.51
CA ALA A 533 18.08 -12.18 0.70
C ALA A 533 18.35 -10.79 1.29
N SER A 534 17.52 -9.83 0.93
CA SER A 534 17.45 -8.52 1.58
C SER A 534 16.49 -8.58 2.77
N LEU A 535 16.84 -7.87 3.84
CA LEU A 535 16.03 -7.78 5.05
C LEU A 535 15.48 -6.35 5.18
N THR A 536 14.19 -6.23 5.45
CA THR A 536 13.54 -4.95 5.72
C THR A 536 12.64 -5.09 6.93
N LEU A 537 12.93 -4.30 7.97
CA LEU A 537 12.16 -4.28 9.21
C LEU A 537 11.26 -3.04 9.24
N ASN A 538 9.97 -3.27 9.50
CA ASN A 538 8.93 -2.26 9.62
C ASN A 538 8.20 -2.45 10.96
N GLY A 539 8.79 -1.95 12.05
CA GLY A 539 8.30 -2.21 13.40
C GLY A 539 8.38 -3.70 13.77
N SER A 540 7.24 -4.39 13.81
CA SER A 540 7.16 -5.83 14.08
C SER A 540 7.06 -6.70 12.82
N ALA A 541 7.07 -6.11 11.62
CA ALA A 541 6.98 -6.83 10.36
C ALA A 541 8.36 -6.92 9.72
N LEU A 542 8.85 -8.14 9.51
CA LEU A 542 10.13 -8.42 8.86
C LEU A 542 9.88 -9.02 7.48
N SER A 543 10.31 -8.31 6.44
CA SER A 543 10.34 -8.82 5.07
C SER A 543 11.73 -9.41 4.77
N VAL A 544 11.74 -10.64 4.26
CA VAL A 544 12.91 -11.38 3.80
C VAL A 544 12.73 -11.63 2.31
N ALA A 545 13.35 -10.78 1.48
CA ALA A 545 13.19 -10.79 0.03
C ALA A 545 14.37 -11.50 -0.65
N PRO A 546 14.22 -12.74 -1.15
CA PRO A 546 15.29 -13.45 -1.85
C PRO A 546 15.74 -12.69 -3.11
N HIS A 547 17.05 -12.65 -3.38
CA HIS A 547 17.59 -11.97 -4.58
C HIS A 547 17.25 -12.69 -5.89
N SER A 548 16.80 -13.94 -5.79
CA SER A 548 16.32 -14.73 -6.92
C SER A 548 15.07 -15.50 -6.51
N PRO A 549 14.08 -15.67 -7.41
CA PRO A 549 12.87 -16.43 -7.11
C PRO A 549 13.19 -17.84 -6.58
N LEU A 550 12.53 -18.23 -5.50
CA LEU A 550 12.71 -19.55 -4.87
C LEU A 550 12.21 -20.68 -5.77
N GLU A 551 12.96 -21.78 -5.87
CA GLU A 551 12.64 -22.92 -6.75
C GLU A 551 11.44 -23.74 -6.25
N GLY A 552 10.62 -24.24 -7.17
CA GLY A 552 9.48 -25.10 -6.87
C GLY A 552 9.89 -26.49 -6.38
N GLY A 553 9.24 -27.00 -5.34
CA GLY A 553 9.50 -28.34 -4.78
C GLY A 553 10.86 -28.52 -4.09
N ARG A 554 11.60 -27.43 -3.88
CA ARG A 554 12.77 -27.36 -3.01
C ARG A 554 12.34 -26.95 -1.61
N GLU A 555 12.85 -27.64 -0.60
CA GLU A 555 12.58 -27.31 0.79
C GLU A 555 13.52 -26.21 1.27
N TYR A 556 12.94 -25.18 1.87
CA TYR A 556 13.65 -24.03 2.43
C TYR A 556 13.42 -23.95 3.94
N ARG A 557 14.43 -23.43 4.64
CA ARG A 557 14.43 -23.22 6.08
C ARG A 557 14.83 -21.77 6.37
N LEU A 558 13.89 -21.00 6.92
CA LEU A 558 14.15 -19.70 7.51
C LEU A 558 14.52 -19.88 8.99
N SER A 559 15.73 -19.50 9.36
CA SER A 559 16.24 -19.55 10.73
C SER A 559 16.20 -18.16 11.35
N LEU A 560 15.53 -18.04 12.50
CA LEU A 560 15.47 -16.84 13.32
C LEU A 560 16.21 -17.16 14.63
N SER A 561 17.34 -16.50 14.86
CA SER A 561 18.19 -16.76 16.02
C SER A 561 17.71 -16.02 17.28
N GLY A 562 18.22 -16.44 18.44
CA GLY A 562 17.94 -15.76 19.71
C GLY A 562 18.81 -14.52 19.98
N SER A 563 19.57 -14.04 18.98
CA SER A 563 20.19 -12.72 19.08
C SER A 563 19.24 -11.58 18.71
N ILE A 564 18.10 -11.91 18.08
CA ILE A 564 17.02 -10.94 17.81
C ILE A 564 16.39 -10.57 19.15
N THR A 565 16.24 -9.28 19.42
CA THR A 565 15.55 -8.78 20.61
C THR A 565 14.42 -7.83 20.23
N ASP A 566 13.47 -7.67 21.14
CA ASP A 566 12.54 -6.55 21.10
C ASP A 566 13.24 -5.23 21.48
N ILE A 567 12.46 -4.16 21.51
CA ILE A 567 12.89 -2.80 21.90
C ILE A 567 13.35 -2.71 23.37
N ALA A 568 12.89 -3.61 24.23
CA ALA A 568 13.26 -3.68 25.65
C ALA A 568 14.50 -4.57 25.92
N GLY A 569 14.99 -5.27 24.89
CA GLY A 569 16.14 -6.17 24.98
C GLY A 569 15.79 -7.62 25.33
N ASN A 570 14.51 -8.00 25.37
CA ASN A 570 14.13 -9.39 25.58
C ASN A 570 14.40 -10.20 24.31
N ALA A 571 15.09 -11.35 24.46
CA ALA A 571 15.55 -12.15 23.34
C ALA A 571 14.47 -13.10 22.80
N LEU A 572 14.34 -13.16 21.48
CA LEU A 572 13.53 -14.13 20.77
C LEU A 572 13.97 -15.55 21.14
N THR A 573 13.00 -16.45 21.38
CA THR A 573 13.32 -17.88 21.43
C THR A 573 13.67 -18.36 20.02
N PRO A 574 14.88 -18.91 19.77
CA PRO A 574 15.29 -19.33 18.43
C PRO A 574 14.23 -20.22 17.78
N THR A 575 13.86 -19.91 16.54
CA THR A 575 12.80 -20.62 15.83
C THR A 575 13.19 -20.84 14.37
N GLU A 576 12.71 -21.95 13.80
CA GLU A 576 12.91 -22.28 12.40
C GLU A 576 11.56 -22.47 11.74
N LYS A 577 11.42 -21.91 10.53
CA LYS A 577 10.25 -22.07 9.69
C LYS A 577 10.65 -22.82 8.43
N MET A 578 9.97 -23.93 8.15
CA MET A 578 10.21 -24.75 6.97
C MET A 578 9.03 -24.61 6.02
N PHE A 579 9.31 -24.53 4.72
CA PHE A 579 8.29 -24.52 3.68
C PHE A 579 8.85 -25.08 2.38
N THR A 580 7.95 -25.55 1.51
CA THR A 580 8.27 -26.03 0.17
C THR A 580 7.22 -25.50 -0.78
N ARG A 581 7.63 -24.69 -1.76
CA ARG A 581 6.72 -24.24 -2.82
C ARG A 581 6.20 -25.45 -3.61
N PRO A 582 4.98 -25.38 -4.18
CA PRO A 582 4.48 -26.43 -5.07
C PRO A 582 5.50 -26.79 -6.16
N ARG A 583 5.63 -28.09 -6.44
CA ARG A 583 6.63 -28.61 -7.38
C ARG A 583 6.09 -28.59 -8.80
N THR A 584 6.91 -28.15 -9.75
CA THR A 584 6.65 -28.22 -11.20
C THR A 584 7.78 -28.96 -11.92
N ASN A 585 7.60 -29.25 -13.21
CA ASN A 585 8.60 -29.93 -14.04
C ASN A 585 9.78 -29.00 -14.42
N GLN A 586 9.50 -27.69 -14.53
CA GLN A 586 10.38 -26.59 -14.91
C GLN A 586 9.77 -25.31 -14.33
N ASP A 587 10.45 -24.62 -13.40
CA ASP A 587 9.98 -23.31 -12.88
C ASP A 587 9.92 -22.24 -13.98
N ASN A 588 10.75 -22.39 -15.00
CA ASN A 588 10.88 -21.46 -16.13
C ASN A 588 10.65 -22.23 -17.44
N PRO A 589 9.40 -22.33 -17.92
CA PRO A 589 9.06 -23.19 -19.04
C PRO A 589 9.68 -22.71 -20.36
N SER A 590 10.20 -23.65 -21.14
CA SER A 590 10.85 -23.41 -22.44
C SER A 590 9.98 -23.75 -23.66
N ASN A 591 8.77 -24.25 -23.42
CA ASN A 591 7.76 -24.66 -24.40
C ASN A 591 6.63 -23.62 -24.57
N GLN A 592 6.58 -22.57 -23.74
CA GLN A 592 5.56 -21.53 -23.74
C GLN A 592 6.19 -20.16 -23.52
N SER A 593 6.04 -19.25 -24.47
CA SER A 593 6.42 -17.85 -24.30
C SER A 593 5.56 -17.18 -23.22
N PRO A 594 6.11 -16.20 -22.45
CA PRO A 594 5.32 -15.44 -21.51
C PRO A 594 4.23 -14.65 -22.24
N VAL A 595 3.05 -14.51 -21.65
CA VAL A 595 1.96 -13.66 -22.13
C VAL A 595 1.67 -12.56 -21.11
N VAL A 596 1.04 -11.48 -21.55
CA VAL A 596 0.48 -10.47 -20.64
C VAL A 596 -0.89 -10.94 -20.17
N LEU A 597 -1.12 -10.93 -18.86
CA LEU A 597 -2.40 -11.31 -18.24
C LEU A 597 -3.26 -10.08 -17.93
N THR A 598 -2.64 -9.01 -17.42
CA THR A 598 -3.30 -7.71 -17.21
C THR A 598 -2.41 -6.56 -17.66
N SER A 599 -3.06 -5.46 -18.04
CA SER A 599 -2.41 -4.22 -18.42
C SER A 599 -3.28 -3.04 -17.98
N LEU A 600 -2.79 -2.25 -17.02
CA LEU A 600 -3.51 -1.12 -16.44
C LEU A 600 -2.74 0.17 -16.77
N PRO A 601 -3.28 1.09 -17.57
CA PRO A 601 -4.52 0.99 -18.35
C PRO A 601 -4.31 0.19 -19.65
N GLY A 602 -5.37 -0.32 -20.26
CA GLY A 602 -5.33 -0.94 -21.58
C GLY A 602 -5.92 -2.35 -21.61
N TYR A 603 -5.58 -3.11 -22.65
CA TYR A 603 -6.04 -4.49 -22.82
C TYR A 603 -4.89 -5.41 -23.27
N PRO A 604 -4.71 -6.60 -22.71
CA PRO A 604 -3.48 -7.39 -22.89
C PRO A 604 -3.43 -8.17 -24.22
N CYS A 605 -3.34 -7.44 -25.34
CA CYS A 605 -3.15 -7.99 -26.68
C CYS A 605 -2.51 -6.97 -27.63
N ALA A 606 -1.75 -7.43 -28.63
CA ALA A 606 -1.38 -6.60 -29.76
C ALA A 606 -2.63 -6.09 -30.51
N LYS A 607 -2.56 -4.88 -31.09
CA LYS A 607 -3.73 -4.20 -31.68
C LYS A 607 -3.68 -4.16 -33.20
N VAL A 608 -4.84 -4.15 -33.84
CA VAL A 608 -5.05 -3.92 -35.28
C VAL A 608 -6.20 -2.95 -35.53
N ASN A 609 -6.21 -2.31 -36.70
CA ASN A 609 -7.21 -1.31 -37.08
C ASN A 609 -7.33 -0.16 -36.07
N VAL A 610 -6.21 0.25 -35.48
CA VAL A 610 -6.15 1.39 -34.55
C VAL A 610 -6.42 2.68 -35.32
N PRO A 611 -7.36 3.53 -34.88
CA PRO A 611 -7.58 4.85 -35.48
C PRO A 611 -6.31 5.71 -35.42
N ALA A 612 -6.07 6.52 -36.45
CA ALA A 612 -4.90 7.41 -36.48
C ALA A 612 -4.98 8.52 -35.43
N ASN A 613 -6.19 9.03 -35.15
CA ASN A 613 -6.46 10.00 -34.09
C ASN A 613 -7.05 9.27 -32.87
N PRO A 614 -6.41 9.32 -31.69
CA PRO A 614 -6.92 8.65 -30.49
C PRO A 614 -8.24 9.24 -29.96
N GLU A 615 -8.63 10.45 -30.37
CA GLU A 615 -9.93 11.05 -30.05
C GLU A 615 -11.13 10.24 -30.58
N ALA A 616 -10.90 9.27 -31.48
CA ALA A 616 -11.91 8.29 -31.86
C ALA A 616 -12.36 7.37 -30.69
N GLY A 617 -11.69 7.45 -29.53
CA GLY A 617 -12.11 6.82 -28.27
C GLY A 617 -11.87 5.30 -28.21
N ASN A 618 -11.15 4.73 -29.17
CA ASN A 618 -10.85 3.30 -29.21
C ASN A 618 -9.44 3.02 -29.76
N GLN A 619 -8.87 1.91 -29.31
CA GLN A 619 -7.54 1.40 -29.66
C GLN A 619 -7.61 0.19 -30.60
N GLY A 620 -8.64 0.13 -31.45
CA GLY A 620 -8.82 -0.94 -32.43
C GLY A 620 -9.28 -2.26 -31.81
N ARG A 621 -8.72 -3.38 -32.28
CA ARG A 621 -9.08 -4.76 -31.88
C ARG A 621 -7.84 -5.60 -31.61
N CYS A 622 -8.00 -6.72 -30.90
CA CYS A 622 -6.90 -7.67 -30.77
C CYS A 622 -6.48 -8.26 -32.12
N ALA A 623 -5.17 -8.23 -32.39
CA ALA A 623 -4.56 -8.81 -33.57
C ALA A 623 -4.88 -10.32 -33.64
N GLY A 624 -5.34 -10.78 -34.81
CA GLY A 624 -5.74 -12.17 -35.01
C GLY A 624 -7.15 -12.54 -34.54
N GLY A 625 -7.91 -11.61 -33.93
CA GLY A 625 -9.33 -11.75 -33.62
C GLY A 625 -10.25 -11.58 -34.84
N LYS A 626 -11.57 -11.67 -34.65
CA LYS A 626 -12.55 -11.43 -35.73
C LYS A 626 -12.74 -9.93 -35.97
N SER A 627 -13.12 -9.56 -37.19
CA SER A 627 -13.50 -8.18 -37.53
C SER A 627 -14.77 -7.70 -36.80
N THR A 628 -15.58 -8.64 -36.30
CA THR A 628 -16.82 -8.42 -35.55
C THR A 628 -16.64 -8.45 -34.03
N ASP A 629 -15.41 -8.64 -33.52
CA ASP A 629 -15.15 -8.51 -32.07
C ASP A 629 -15.52 -7.10 -31.58
N ASP A 630 -15.48 -6.86 -30.28
CA ASP A 630 -15.71 -5.52 -29.72
C ASP A 630 -14.51 -4.59 -30.02
N LEU A 631 -14.79 -3.28 -30.15
CA LEU A 631 -13.73 -2.28 -30.22
C LEU A 631 -13.22 -2.06 -28.79
N LEU A 632 -11.91 -1.97 -28.63
CA LEU A 632 -11.31 -1.76 -27.31
C LEU A 632 -11.33 -0.26 -27.00
N PRO A 633 -11.99 0.20 -25.93
CA PRO A 633 -12.06 1.61 -25.55
C PRO A 633 -10.68 2.14 -25.10
N ILE A 634 -10.54 3.47 -25.15
CA ILE A 634 -9.45 4.20 -24.48
C ILE A 634 -10.03 4.75 -23.18
N HIS A 635 -9.46 4.35 -22.04
CA HIS A 635 -9.90 4.80 -20.72
C HIS A 635 -9.05 5.94 -20.19
N THR A 636 -9.68 6.72 -19.31
CA THR A 636 -8.99 7.65 -18.43
C THR A 636 -8.17 6.86 -17.40
N HIS A 637 -6.90 7.21 -17.26
CA HIS A 637 -5.98 6.64 -16.27
C HIS A 637 -5.56 7.74 -15.28
N PRO A 638 -5.61 7.50 -13.97
CA PRO A 638 -5.34 8.54 -12.98
C PRO A 638 -3.91 9.07 -13.08
N GLY A 639 -3.75 10.40 -13.07
CA GLY A 639 -2.46 11.07 -13.26
C GLY A 639 -1.35 10.60 -12.31
N GLN A 640 -1.71 10.21 -11.09
CA GLN A 640 -0.76 9.76 -10.07
C GLN A 640 -0.44 8.26 -10.12
N GLN A 641 -1.21 7.45 -10.84
CA GLN A 641 -1.04 6.00 -10.82
C GLN A 641 -0.02 5.56 -11.88
N PRO A 642 0.89 4.63 -11.56
CA PRO A 642 1.77 4.05 -12.57
C PRO A 642 0.97 3.24 -13.59
N ILE A 643 1.56 3.02 -14.77
CA ILE A 643 1.09 1.95 -15.68
C ILE A 643 1.63 0.64 -15.13
N ILE A 644 0.79 -0.40 -15.03
CA ILE A 644 1.18 -1.70 -14.50
C ILE A 644 0.90 -2.79 -15.55
N VAL A 645 1.88 -3.64 -15.81
CA VAL A 645 1.76 -4.78 -16.72
C VAL A 645 2.20 -6.05 -16.01
N ARG A 646 1.37 -7.10 -16.08
CA ARG A 646 1.64 -8.38 -15.41
C ARG A 646 1.72 -9.53 -16.37
N PHE A 647 2.71 -10.40 -16.14
CA PHE A 647 3.09 -11.50 -17.03
C PHE A 647 2.74 -12.86 -16.42
N SER A 648 2.55 -13.87 -17.28
CA SER A 648 2.29 -15.24 -16.83
C SER A 648 3.51 -15.96 -16.27
N GLN A 649 4.73 -15.52 -16.61
CA GLN A 649 5.98 -16.18 -16.24
C GLN A 649 7.01 -15.17 -15.76
N ILE A 650 8.10 -15.67 -15.16
CA ILE A 650 9.20 -14.85 -14.69
C ILE A 650 9.94 -14.21 -15.88
N MET A 651 10.05 -12.88 -15.83
CA MET A 651 10.65 -12.06 -16.87
C MET A 651 12.13 -11.83 -16.60
N LYS A 652 12.91 -11.74 -17.68
CA LYS A 652 14.32 -11.40 -17.61
C LYS A 652 14.44 -9.89 -17.47
N SER A 653 14.78 -9.40 -16.27
CA SER A 653 14.77 -7.96 -15.95
C SER A 653 15.65 -7.13 -16.88
N ASP A 654 16.83 -7.64 -17.26
CA ASP A 654 17.76 -6.96 -18.19
C ASP A 654 17.26 -6.86 -19.64
N SER A 655 16.11 -7.47 -19.98
CA SER A 655 15.44 -7.34 -21.28
C SER A 655 14.34 -6.28 -21.29
N ILE A 656 13.99 -5.73 -20.11
CA ILE A 656 13.00 -4.68 -19.94
C ILE A 656 13.77 -3.37 -19.76
N ILE A 657 13.88 -2.61 -20.85
CA ILE A 657 14.74 -1.43 -20.95
C ILE A 657 13.86 -0.26 -21.37
N ALA A 658 13.83 0.79 -20.54
CA ALA A 658 13.16 2.05 -20.85
C ALA A 658 13.70 2.64 -22.16
N ASP A 659 12.82 3.25 -22.94
CA ASP A 659 13.07 3.85 -24.27
C ASP A 659 13.54 2.89 -25.38
N ASP A 660 13.75 1.60 -25.06
CA ASP A 660 14.11 0.58 -26.05
C ASP A 660 13.02 -0.49 -26.20
N THR A 661 12.89 -1.38 -25.20
CA THR A 661 11.88 -2.46 -25.23
C THR A 661 10.57 -2.06 -24.56
N VAL A 662 10.59 -0.99 -23.76
CA VAL A 662 9.40 -0.30 -23.22
C VAL A 662 9.45 1.15 -23.68
N ARG A 663 8.50 1.55 -24.53
CA ARG A 663 8.46 2.91 -25.10
C ARG A 663 7.17 3.62 -24.73
N MET A 664 7.23 4.93 -24.56
CA MET A 664 6.08 5.79 -24.35
C MET A 664 6.03 6.88 -25.43
N ASP A 665 4.83 7.19 -25.88
CA ASP A 665 4.56 8.37 -26.69
C ASP A 665 3.36 9.15 -26.12
N GLU A 666 3.38 10.47 -26.32
CA GLU A 666 2.27 11.38 -26.06
C GLU A 666 1.71 11.93 -27.37
N PHE A 667 0.41 12.22 -27.40
CA PHE A 667 -0.25 12.78 -28.58
C PHE A 667 -0.34 14.31 -28.45
N LYS A 668 0.44 15.02 -29.27
CA LYS A 668 0.49 16.49 -29.32
C LYS A 668 0.47 16.99 -30.76
N ASP A 669 -0.26 18.07 -31.00
CA ASP A 669 -0.39 18.73 -32.30
C ASP A 669 -0.81 17.78 -33.45
N GLY A 670 -1.67 16.80 -33.14
CA GLY A 670 -2.17 15.81 -34.11
C GLY A 670 -1.18 14.70 -34.46
N THR A 671 -0.08 14.57 -33.72
CA THR A 671 0.98 13.58 -33.95
C THR A 671 1.43 12.89 -32.66
N TRP A 672 1.90 11.65 -32.77
CA TRP A 672 2.54 10.96 -31.66
C TRP A 672 4.02 11.37 -31.56
N GLN A 673 4.44 11.78 -30.38
CA GLN A 673 5.80 12.22 -30.05
C GLN A 673 6.33 11.38 -28.89
N ALA A 674 7.63 11.08 -28.89
CA ALA A 674 8.25 10.29 -27.82
C ALA A 674 8.12 11.01 -26.47
N PHE A 675 7.71 10.28 -25.43
CA PHE A 675 7.63 10.75 -24.06
C PHE A 675 8.65 9.99 -23.23
N THR A 676 9.68 10.67 -22.72
CA THR A 676 10.84 10.06 -22.04
C THR A 676 10.87 10.34 -20.53
N ASP A 677 9.88 11.05 -20.00
CA ASP A 677 9.83 11.48 -18.59
C ASP A 677 9.19 10.41 -17.71
N PHE A 678 9.79 9.22 -17.70
CA PHE A 678 9.34 8.08 -16.92
C PHE A 678 10.48 7.14 -16.52
N VAL A 679 10.23 6.28 -15.55
CA VAL A 679 11.10 5.17 -15.14
C VAL A 679 10.35 3.85 -15.24
N VAL A 680 11.10 2.78 -15.51
CA VAL A 680 10.57 1.41 -15.46
C VAL A 680 11.11 0.69 -14.24
N GLU A 681 10.21 0.24 -13.38
CA GLU A 681 10.51 -0.68 -12.28
C GLU A 681 10.08 -2.09 -12.67
N THR A 682 10.84 -3.10 -12.25
CA THR A 682 10.57 -4.50 -12.59
C THR A 682 10.57 -5.38 -11.35
N SER A 683 9.59 -6.27 -11.27
CA SER A 683 9.55 -7.43 -10.37
C SER A 683 9.46 -8.71 -11.21
N PRO A 684 9.64 -9.92 -10.62
CA PRO A 684 9.72 -11.16 -11.39
C PRO A 684 8.60 -11.38 -12.43
N GLN A 685 7.36 -11.01 -12.15
CA GLN A 685 6.22 -11.16 -13.08
C GLN A 685 5.47 -9.85 -13.37
N GLU A 686 6.10 -8.70 -13.10
CA GLU A 686 5.44 -7.39 -13.20
C GLU A 686 6.43 -6.33 -13.67
N LEU A 687 5.96 -5.36 -14.45
CA LEU A 687 6.65 -4.09 -14.64
C LEU A 687 5.71 -2.94 -14.32
N LYS A 688 6.29 -1.84 -13.84
CA LYS A 688 5.60 -0.56 -13.62
C LYS A 688 6.29 0.52 -14.43
N ILE A 689 5.51 1.38 -15.08
CA ILE A 689 5.99 2.61 -15.73
C ILE A 689 5.52 3.78 -14.87
N ILE A 690 6.46 4.45 -14.22
CA ILE A 690 6.18 5.54 -13.27
C ILE A 690 6.53 6.86 -13.96
N PRO A 691 5.57 7.80 -14.09
CA PRO A 691 5.85 9.11 -14.69
C PRO A 691 6.64 10.00 -13.71
N ASN A 692 7.39 10.96 -14.24
CA ASN A 692 8.10 11.92 -13.40
C ASN A 692 7.15 12.91 -12.70
N ASP A 693 6.27 13.61 -13.44
CA ASP A 693 5.38 14.69 -12.94
C ASP A 693 3.88 14.32 -12.99
N GLY A 694 3.56 13.06 -13.31
CA GLY A 694 2.21 12.54 -13.47
C GLY A 694 1.66 12.62 -14.89
N TRP A 695 0.64 11.83 -15.21
CA TRP A 695 -0.03 11.88 -16.52
C TRP A 695 -0.93 13.12 -16.62
N GLN A 696 -0.70 13.95 -17.63
CA GLN A 696 -1.44 15.20 -17.78
C GLN A 696 -2.92 14.94 -18.12
N SER A 697 -3.82 15.56 -17.35
CA SER A 697 -5.27 15.43 -17.55
C SER A 697 -5.69 15.85 -18.97
N GLY A 698 -6.41 14.97 -19.67
CA GLY A 698 -6.88 15.19 -21.04
C GLY A 698 -5.85 14.86 -22.13
N THR A 699 -4.58 14.65 -21.79
CA THR A 699 -3.53 14.27 -22.75
C THR A 699 -3.63 12.78 -23.06
N HIS A 700 -3.55 12.41 -24.35
CA HIS A 700 -3.53 11.01 -24.77
C HIS A 700 -2.10 10.49 -24.78
N TYR A 701 -1.93 9.28 -24.25
CA TYR A 701 -0.66 8.58 -24.16
C TYR A 701 -0.80 7.18 -24.76
N ARG A 702 0.33 6.61 -25.21
CA ARG A 702 0.41 5.19 -25.54
C ARG A 702 1.74 4.61 -25.08
N TYR A 703 1.71 3.41 -24.52
CA TYR A 703 2.91 2.66 -24.20
C TYR A 703 3.00 1.41 -25.07
N ARG A 704 4.22 1.06 -25.44
CA ARG A 704 4.54 -0.07 -26.30
C ARG A 704 5.50 -1.02 -25.60
N LEU A 705 5.15 -2.31 -25.60
CA LEU A 705 6.01 -3.41 -25.19
C LEU A 705 6.50 -4.15 -26.43
N GLU A 706 7.82 -4.10 -26.65
CA GLU A 706 8.43 -4.74 -27.81
C GLU A 706 8.47 -6.26 -27.66
N SER A 707 8.21 -6.95 -28.76
CA SER A 707 8.16 -8.41 -28.86
C SER A 707 9.07 -8.88 -30.00
N GLY A 708 9.31 -10.19 -30.08
CA GLY A 708 10.13 -10.81 -31.12
C GLY A 708 11.59 -10.94 -30.72
N GLN A 709 12.50 -10.91 -31.71
CA GLN A 709 13.90 -11.26 -31.51
C GLN A 709 14.67 -10.26 -30.63
N ASP A 710 14.30 -8.99 -30.62
CA ASP A 710 15.01 -7.97 -29.84
C ASP A 710 14.10 -7.34 -28.77
N GLY A 711 12.97 -7.99 -28.45
CA GLY A 711 11.99 -7.50 -27.47
C GLY A 711 12.17 -8.06 -26.06
N ILE A 712 11.14 -7.88 -25.23
CA ILE A 712 11.06 -8.37 -23.85
C ILE A 712 11.07 -9.90 -23.82
N ARG A 713 11.76 -10.50 -22.82
CA ARG A 713 11.97 -11.95 -22.72
C ARG A 713 11.67 -12.53 -21.34
N SER A 714 11.28 -13.81 -21.30
CA SER A 714 11.32 -14.60 -20.07
C SER A 714 12.76 -14.95 -19.69
N VAL A 715 12.96 -15.41 -18.45
CA VAL A 715 14.26 -15.96 -18.02
C VAL A 715 14.68 -17.22 -18.79
N ALA A 716 13.72 -17.95 -19.36
CA ALA A 716 13.97 -19.04 -20.32
C ALA A 716 14.36 -18.53 -21.73
N ASN A 717 14.56 -17.22 -21.89
CA ASN A 717 14.95 -16.54 -23.11
C ASN A 717 13.92 -16.63 -24.26
N LEU A 718 12.65 -16.86 -23.94
CA LEU A 718 11.55 -16.83 -24.91
C LEU A 718 11.01 -15.40 -25.08
N PRO A 719 10.64 -14.99 -26.30
CA PRO A 719 10.08 -13.65 -26.54
C PRO A 719 8.66 -13.51 -25.95
N LEU A 720 8.28 -12.30 -25.54
CA LEU A 720 6.92 -11.98 -25.11
C LEU A 720 5.90 -12.30 -26.21
N GLN A 721 4.93 -13.17 -25.93
CA GLN A 721 3.88 -13.52 -26.88
C GLN A 721 2.72 -12.54 -26.77
N THR A 722 2.68 -11.58 -27.68
CA THR A 722 1.69 -10.49 -27.73
C THR A 722 0.50 -10.78 -28.65
N GLN A 723 0.64 -11.75 -29.56
CA GLN A 723 -0.42 -12.21 -30.45
C GLN A 723 -0.60 -13.72 -30.31
N VAL A 724 -1.65 -14.12 -29.59
CA VAL A 724 -2.05 -15.53 -29.44
C VAL A 724 -3.21 -15.88 -30.39
N LEU A 725 -4.04 -14.90 -30.74
CA LEU A 725 -5.20 -15.12 -31.60
C LEU A 725 -4.79 -15.37 -33.06
N SER A 726 -5.58 -16.21 -33.74
CA SER A 726 -5.46 -16.49 -35.17
C SER A 726 -6.85 -16.79 -35.72
N GLN A 727 -7.12 -16.39 -36.97
CA GLN A 727 -8.27 -16.87 -37.76
C GLN A 727 -7.84 -17.91 -38.81
N SER A 728 -6.56 -18.28 -38.83
CA SER A 728 -6.02 -19.26 -39.78
C SER A 728 -6.14 -20.68 -39.22
N ILE A 729 -6.29 -21.65 -40.14
CA ILE A 729 -6.16 -23.09 -39.85
C ILE A 729 -4.74 -23.43 -39.38
N ARG A 730 -3.76 -22.55 -39.61
CA ARG A 730 -2.41 -22.68 -39.05
C ARG A 730 -2.41 -22.33 -37.56
N THR A 731 -2.03 -23.32 -36.76
CA THR A 731 -1.79 -23.20 -35.33
C THR A 731 -0.69 -22.17 -35.04
N PRO A 732 -0.92 -21.20 -34.15
CA PRO A 732 0.13 -20.34 -33.62
C PRO A 732 1.26 -21.17 -33.01
N VAL A 733 2.48 -20.64 -33.02
CA VAL A 733 3.62 -21.29 -32.35
C VAL A 733 3.71 -20.73 -30.94
N ARG A 734 3.66 -21.62 -29.94
CA ARG A 734 3.61 -21.29 -28.51
C ARG A 734 4.85 -20.54 -27.98
N THR A 735 5.96 -20.65 -28.69
CA THR A 735 7.27 -20.05 -28.32
C THR A 735 7.63 -18.83 -29.17
N PHE A 736 6.72 -18.36 -30.03
CA PHE A 736 6.94 -17.17 -30.85
C PHE A 736 6.33 -15.93 -30.20
N GLY A 737 6.96 -14.79 -30.47
CA GLY A 737 6.42 -13.48 -30.12
C GLY A 737 5.28 -13.06 -31.06
N GLY A 738 5.06 -11.76 -31.17
CA GLY A 738 4.13 -11.15 -32.09
C GLY A 738 4.54 -9.72 -32.43
N PRO A 739 3.64 -8.92 -33.03
CA PRO A 739 3.81 -7.47 -33.13
C PRO A 739 3.93 -6.85 -31.73
N ALA A 740 4.51 -5.65 -31.62
CA ALA A 740 4.54 -4.96 -30.35
C ALA A 740 3.15 -4.77 -29.74
N MET A 741 3.03 -4.89 -28.42
CA MET A 741 1.78 -4.64 -27.72
C MET A 741 1.70 -3.15 -27.40
N GLU A 742 0.77 -2.45 -28.06
CA GLU A 742 0.49 -1.04 -27.81
C GLU A 742 -0.84 -0.87 -27.08
N ASN A 743 -0.83 -0.09 -26.00
CA ASN A 743 -2.01 0.28 -25.25
C ASN A 743 -2.10 1.79 -25.12
N TYR A 744 -3.33 2.30 -25.18
CA TYR A 744 -3.64 3.73 -25.25
C TYR A 744 -4.50 4.14 -24.04
N PHE A 745 -4.26 5.35 -23.52
CA PHE A 745 -5.02 5.91 -22.42
C PHE A 745 -5.03 7.44 -22.45
N VAL A 746 -5.91 8.04 -21.65
CA VAL A 746 -5.94 9.50 -21.43
C VAL A 746 -5.55 9.77 -19.99
N GLY A 747 -4.64 10.70 -19.74
CA GLY A 747 -4.37 11.15 -18.37
C GLY A 747 -5.62 11.74 -17.74
N GLY A 748 -5.86 11.47 -16.47
CA GLY A 748 -7.08 11.86 -15.76
C GLY A 748 -6.83 12.45 -14.38
N PRO A 749 -7.89 12.95 -13.72
CA PRO A 749 -7.81 13.31 -12.32
C PRO A 749 -7.49 12.09 -11.46
N GLU A 750 -7.20 12.32 -10.18
CA GLU A 750 -7.04 11.24 -9.21
C GLU A 750 -8.27 10.34 -9.18
N ASN A 751 -8.05 9.02 -9.12
CA ASN A 751 -9.14 8.07 -9.01
C ASN A 751 -9.69 8.16 -7.60
N PRO A 752 -11.01 8.30 -7.42
CA PRO A 752 -11.55 8.14 -6.10
C PRO A 752 -11.39 6.71 -5.58
N GLY A 753 -11.11 5.68 -6.40
CA GLY A 753 -11.12 4.26 -6.00
C GLY A 753 -9.76 3.62 -5.62
N VAL A 754 -9.78 2.67 -4.69
CA VAL A 754 -8.61 1.87 -4.26
C VAL A 754 -8.35 0.73 -5.23
N LEU A 755 -7.19 0.79 -5.91
CA LEU A 755 -6.74 -0.30 -6.79
C LEU A 755 -6.28 -1.50 -5.95
N THR A 756 -6.97 -2.63 -6.11
CA THR A 756 -6.58 -3.91 -5.55
C THR A 756 -6.22 -4.85 -6.71
N PRO A 757 -4.94 -5.03 -7.03
CA PRO A 757 -4.55 -6.07 -7.97
C PRO A 757 -4.79 -7.44 -7.34
N LEU A 758 -5.23 -8.39 -8.14
CA LEU A 758 -5.63 -9.73 -7.74
C LEU A 758 -4.96 -10.74 -8.65
N ARG A 759 -4.28 -11.73 -8.05
CA ARG A 759 -3.58 -12.76 -8.82
C ARG A 759 -4.25 -14.09 -8.59
N ASN A 760 -4.56 -14.81 -9.66
CA ASN A 760 -4.96 -16.19 -9.50
C ASN A 760 -3.70 -17.01 -9.23
N LEU A 761 -3.76 -17.86 -8.22
CA LEU A 761 -2.60 -18.69 -7.87
C LEU A 761 -2.69 -19.97 -8.66
N PRO A 762 -1.66 -20.34 -9.44
CA PRO A 762 -1.70 -21.59 -10.15
C PRO A 762 -1.54 -22.76 -9.16
N THR A 763 -2.67 -23.29 -8.70
CA THR A 763 -2.75 -24.47 -7.83
C THR A 763 -2.48 -25.77 -8.59
N ALA A 764 -2.61 -25.74 -9.93
CA ALA A 764 -2.33 -26.88 -10.82
C ALA A 764 -1.25 -26.56 -11.86
N ASP A 765 -1.40 -25.51 -12.67
CA ASP A 765 -0.41 -25.10 -13.69
C ASP A 765 0.64 -24.13 -13.12
N ILE A 766 1.44 -24.63 -12.18
CA ILE A 766 2.31 -23.82 -11.30
C ILE A 766 3.27 -22.92 -12.10
N ASN A 767 3.76 -23.39 -13.25
CA ASN A 767 4.72 -22.67 -14.08
C ASN A 767 4.08 -21.85 -15.21
N SER A 768 2.74 -21.89 -15.35
CA SER A 768 2.01 -21.19 -16.41
C SER A 768 2.49 -21.54 -17.82
N ASP A 769 2.76 -22.84 -18.03
CA ASP A 769 3.02 -23.40 -19.35
C ASP A 769 1.76 -23.93 -20.02
N PHE A 770 0.58 -23.76 -19.42
CA PHE A 770 -0.72 -24.18 -19.95
C PHE A 770 -0.83 -25.69 -20.19
N GLN A 771 0.01 -26.50 -19.55
CA GLN A 771 0.00 -27.96 -19.62
C GLN A 771 0.21 -28.58 -18.25
N ILE A 772 -0.76 -29.37 -17.77
CA ILE A 772 -0.55 -30.08 -16.49
C ILE A 772 0.34 -31.29 -16.70
N THR A 773 1.54 -31.24 -16.13
CA THR A 773 2.51 -32.34 -16.24
C THR A 773 3.07 -32.73 -14.88
N ASN A 774 3.26 -34.04 -14.65
CA ASN A 774 3.87 -34.54 -13.40
C ASN A 774 5.21 -33.81 -13.15
N PRO A 775 5.41 -33.16 -11.99
CA PRO A 775 4.76 -33.38 -10.69
C PRO A 775 3.51 -32.55 -10.37
N GLU A 776 3.02 -31.71 -11.28
CA GLU A 776 1.75 -31.00 -11.11
C GLU A 776 0.58 -31.97 -11.01
N GLN A 777 -0.35 -31.67 -10.13
CA GLN A 777 -1.45 -32.57 -9.82
C GLN A 777 -2.74 -32.14 -10.52
N LYS A 778 -3.33 -33.08 -11.25
CA LYS A 778 -4.72 -32.99 -11.67
C LYS A 778 -5.66 -33.12 -10.47
N VAL A 779 -6.93 -32.82 -10.69
CA VAL A 779 -8.02 -32.99 -9.71
C VAL A 779 -8.03 -34.44 -9.23
N GLN A 780 -8.03 -34.65 -7.92
CA GLN A 780 -8.12 -35.97 -7.32
C GLN A 780 -9.56 -36.26 -6.89
N PRO A 781 -9.99 -37.54 -6.88
CA PRO A 781 -11.29 -37.89 -6.33
C PRO A 781 -11.34 -37.62 -4.82
N SER A 782 -12.49 -37.17 -4.33
CA SER A 782 -12.79 -37.17 -2.90
C SER A 782 -12.78 -38.60 -2.32
N GLU A 783 -12.86 -38.73 -1.00
CA GLU A 783 -13.01 -40.04 -0.33
C GLU A 783 -14.23 -40.84 -0.83
N SER A 784 -15.29 -40.14 -1.26
CA SER A 784 -16.49 -40.72 -1.85
C SER A 784 -16.36 -41.08 -3.35
N GLY A 785 -15.19 -40.85 -3.95
CA GLY A 785 -14.91 -41.13 -5.37
C GLY A 785 -15.45 -40.08 -6.35
N THR A 786 -15.94 -38.93 -5.85
CA THR A 786 -16.47 -37.85 -6.69
C THR A 786 -15.39 -36.83 -7.05
N TYR A 787 -15.47 -36.25 -8.25
CA TYR A 787 -14.55 -35.21 -8.71
C TYR A 787 -15.25 -33.86 -8.73
N ALA A 788 -14.58 -32.84 -8.22
CA ALA A 788 -15.07 -31.46 -8.20
C ALA A 788 -13.94 -30.51 -8.59
N ALA A 789 -14.30 -29.35 -9.15
CA ALA A 789 -13.33 -28.30 -9.44
C ALA A 789 -12.58 -27.88 -8.16
N ILE A 790 -11.25 -27.84 -8.26
CA ILE A 790 -10.33 -27.25 -7.29
C ILE A 790 -10.07 -25.78 -7.66
N GLU A 791 -9.33 -25.05 -6.83
CA GLU A 791 -8.95 -23.66 -7.10
C GLU A 791 -8.43 -23.51 -8.53
N ASN A 792 -8.83 -22.44 -9.21
CA ASN A 792 -8.38 -22.10 -10.56
C ASN A 792 -8.54 -23.24 -11.58
N SER A 793 -9.66 -23.96 -11.50
CA SER A 793 -10.04 -25.00 -12.45
C SER A 793 -11.52 -24.95 -12.84
N GLY A 794 -11.85 -25.59 -13.96
CA GLY A 794 -13.20 -25.66 -14.50
C GLY A 794 -13.54 -27.08 -14.97
N GLN A 795 -14.67 -27.64 -14.55
CA GLN A 795 -15.15 -28.90 -15.13
C GLN A 795 -15.97 -28.64 -16.40
N VAL A 796 -15.50 -29.19 -17.51
CA VAL A 796 -16.21 -29.11 -18.79
C VAL A 796 -16.85 -30.47 -19.08
N ARG A 797 -18.16 -30.47 -19.37
CA ARG A 797 -18.92 -31.67 -19.73
C ARG A 797 -19.52 -31.55 -21.12
N TYR A 798 -19.57 -32.68 -21.82
CA TYR A 798 -20.36 -32.81 -23.04
C TYR A 798 -21.85 -32.92 -22.68
N LYS A 799 -22.72 -32.23 -23.41
CA LYS A 799 -24.18 -32.32 -23.26
C LYS A 799 -24.70 -33.53 -24.06
N PRO A 800 -25.15 -34.62 -23.41
CA PRO A 800 -25.54 -35.84 -24.11
C PRO A 800 -26.64 -35.60 -25.15
N GLY A 801 -26.47 -36.15 -26.36
CA GLY A 801 -27.44 -36.01 -27.45
C GLY A 801 -27.41 -34.66 -28.16
N SER A 802 -26.43 -33.79 -27.86
CA SER A 802 -26.28 -32.49 -28.54
C SER A 802 -25.52 -32.57 -29.87
N VAL A 803 -24.96 -33.73 -30.21
CA VAL A 803 -24.30 -33.93 -31.51
C VAL A 803 -25.36 -33.92 -32.61
N ASP A 804 -25.24 -32.97 -33.54
CA ASP A 804 -25.96 -32.93 -34.80
C ASP A 804 -24.93 -33.03 -35.93
N SER A 805 -24.87 -34.21 -36.55
CA SER A 805 -23.89 -34.57 -37.58
C SER A 805 -24.32 -35.85 -38.29
N THR A 806 -23.94 -35.96 -39.57
CA THR A 806 -24.00 -37.22 -40.31
C THR A 806 -22.68 -38.02 -40.23
N LEU A 807 -21.60 -37.39 -39.74
CA LEU A 807 -20.26 -37.97 -39.67
C LEU A 807 -19.91 -38.46 -38.26
N VAL A 808 -20.34 -37.73 -37.24
CA VAL A 808 -20.04 -38.01 -35.83
C VAL A 808 -21.31 -38.49 -35.14
N ASP A 809 -21.28 -39.67 -34.53
CA ASP A 809 -22.44 -40.23 -33.81
C ASP A 809 -22.53 -39.69 -32.38
N ASN A 810 -21.38 -39.48 -31.72
CA ASN A 810 -21.33 -39.08 -30.32
C ASN A 810 -19.96 -38.50 -29.94
N ALA A 811 -19.89 -37.81 -28.80
CA ALA A 811 -18.67 -37.23 -28.24
C ALA A 811 -18.52 -37.55 -26.75
N ASN A 812 -17.30 -37.45 -26.24
CA ASN A 812 -16.96 -37.53 -24.83
C ASN A 812 -15.72 -36.66 -24.56
N ILE A 813 -15.54 -36.22 -23.32
CA ILE A 813 -14.39 -35.40 -22.92
C ILE A 813 -13.38 -36.27 -22.18
N GLY A 814 -12.10 -36.08 -22.46
CA GLY A 814 -10.96 -36.69 -21.77
C GLY A 814 -10.64 -38.12 -22.20
N CYS A 815 -11.63 -38.91 -22.60
CA CYS A 815 -11.44 -40.30 -23.01
C CYS A 815 -12.46 -40.74 -24.07
N ARG A 816 -12.27 -41.95 -24.60
CA ARG A 816 -13.09 -42.49 -25.69
C ARG A 816 -14.58 -42.49 -25.32
N VAL A 817 -15.40 -42.34 -26.36
CA VAL A 817 -16.86 -42.45 -26.23
C VAL A 817 -17.22 -43.80 -25.60
N GLY A 818 -18.03 -43.77 -24.54
CA GLY A 818 -18.45 -44.95 -23.77
C GLY A 818 -17.53 -45.32 -22.59
N GLN A 819 -16.42 -44.59 -22.38
CA GLN A 819 -15.57 -44.71 -21.19
C GLN A 819 -15.85 -43.61 -20.16
N THR A 820 -15.47 -43.86 -18.90
CA THR A 820 -15.56 -42.88 -17.81
C THR A 820 -14.16 -42.44 -17.40
N CYS A 821 -13.93 -41.13 -17.42
CA CYS A 821 -12.65 -40.49 -17.11
C CYS A 821 -12.90 -39.13 -16.47
N GLU A 822 -13.47 -39.13 -15.26
CA GLU A 822 -13.88 -37.87 -14.61
C GLU A 822 -12.70 -36.90 -14.37
N GLN A 823 -11.52 -37.42 -14.07
CA GLN A 823 -10.29 -36.62 -13.87
C GLN A 823 -9.86 -35.82 -15.12
N GLU A 824 -10.22 -36.29 -16.32
CA GLU A 824 -9.78 -35.71 -17.60
C GLU A 824 -10.77 -34.67 -18.16
N LYS A 825 -11.78 -34.29 -17.37
CA LYS A 825 -12.83 -33.33 -17.73
C LYS A 825 -12.58 -31.93 -17.19
N PHE A 826 -11.35 -31.63 -16.78
CA PHE A 826 -11.01 -30.37 -16.14
C PHE A 826 -10.03 -29.56 -16.99
N ILE A 827 -10.26 -28.25 -17.01
CA ILE A 827 -9.31 -27.24 -17.49
C ILE A 827 -8.75 -26.48 -16.29
N TYR A 828 -7.49 -26.09 -16.36
CA TYR A 828 -6.77 -25.37 -15.30
C TYR A 828 -6.41 -23.97 -15.79
N MET A 829 -6.44 -22.97 -14.92
CA MET A 829 -6.52 -21.56 -15.32
C MET A 829 -5.37 -20.72 -14.77
N THR A 830 -4.81 -19.87 -15.64
CA THR A 830 -3.83 -18.84 -15.30
C THR A 830 -4.41 -17.47 -15.67
N ALA A 831 -4.50 -16.57 -14.70
CA ALA A 831 -5.17 -15.28 -14.82
C ALA A 831 -4.69 -14.29 -13.75
N MET A 832 -4.79 -13.01 -14.08
CA MET A 832 -4.74 -11.94 -13.09
C MET A 832 -5.91 -11.02 -13.35
N LEU A 833 -6.26 -10.22 -12.34
CA LEU A 833 -7.37 -9.29 -12.38
C LEU A 833 -6.94 -8.00 -11.69
N ASP A 834 -7.26 -6.86 -12.28
CA ASP A 834 -7.14 -5.57 -11.63
C ASP A 834 -8.54 -5.11 -11.26
N VAL A 835 -8.77 -4.81 -9.98
CA VAL A 835 -10.06 -4.29 -9.50
C VAL A 835 -9.88 -2.98 -8.75
N ALA A 836 -10.88 -2.12 -8.80
CA ALA A 836 -10.95 -0.90 -8.02
C ALA A 836 -12.19 -0.94 -7.12
N VAL A 837 -12.00 -0.78 -5.81
CA VAL A 837 -13.10 -0.60 -4.85
C VAL A 837 -13.52 0.86 -4.88
N ILE A 838 -14.80 1.11 -5.20
CA ILE A 838 -15.39 2.44 -5.24
C ILE A 838 -16.07 2.65 -3.90
N GLY A 839 -15.38 3.27 -2.94
CA GLY A 839 -15.68 3.16 -1.51
C GLY A 839 -16.85 3.98 -0.97
N GLN A 840 -17.84 4.35 -1.80
CA GLN A 840 -19.12 4.80 -1.26
C GLN A 840 -20.17 3.71 -1.53
N PRO A 841 -20.79 3.13 -0.48
CA PRO A 841 -21.84 2.14 -0.64
C PRO A 841 -23.03 2.69 -1.42
N ASP A 842 -23.72 1.81 -2.14
CA ASP A 842 -24.99 2.16 -2.79
C ASP A 842 -26.15 2.23 -1.79
N ASP A 843 -27.34 2.62 -2.27
CA ASP A 843 -28.57 2.71 -1.46
C ASP A 843 -28.98 1.39 -0.78
N GLN A 844 -28.38 0.26 -1.17
CA GLN A 844 -28.61 -1.07 -0.60
C GLN A 844 -27.51 -1.49 0.39
N GLY A 845 -26.54 -0.62 0.67
CA GLY A 845 -25.39 -0.91 1.53
C GLY A 845 -24.34 -1.81 0.88
N ARG A 846 -24.35 -1.95 -0.45
CA ARG A 846 -23.36 -2.75 -1.19
C ARG A 846 -22.22 -1.84 -1.65
N VAL A 847 -20.99 -2.31 -1.56
CA VAL A 847 -19.82 -1.53 -1.98
C VAL A 847 -19.51 -1.82 -3.46
N PRO A 848 -19.58 -0.83 -4.35
CA PRO A 848 -19.32 -1.03 -5.77
C PRO A 848 -17.85 -1.34 -6.04
N VAL A 849 -17.60 -2.26 -6.97
CA VAL A 849 -16.27 -2.65 -7.45
C VAL A 849 -16.25 -2.55 -8.98
N LYS A 850 -15.15 -2.05 -9.54
CA LYS A 850 -14.91 -2.01 -10.99
C LYS A 850 -13.76 -2.93 -11.37
N LEU A 851 -14.00 -3.83 -12.31
CA LEU A 851 -12.99 -4.77 -12.81
C LEU A 851 -12.47 -4.28 -14.16
N TYR A 852 -11.15 -4.23 -14.29
CA TYR A 852 -10.48 -3.97 -15.56
C TYR A 852 -10.44 -5.27 -16.38
N PRO A 853 -10.97 -5.27 -17.62
CA PRO A 853 -10.97 -6.48 -18.44
C PRO A 853 -9.58 -7.08 -18.66
N SER A 854 -9.45 -8.36 -18.33
CA SER A 854 -8.20 -9.12 -18.46
C SER A 854 -8.38 -10.36 -19.35
N VAL A 855 -7.29 -11.13 -19.50
CA VAL A 855 -7.30 -12.38 -20.26
C VAL A 855 -6.88 -13.53 -19.36
N LEU A 856 -7.70 -14.57 -19.34
CA LEU A 856 -7.46 -15.82 -18.63
C LEU A 856 -7.06 -16.89 -19.63
N TYR A 857 -6.00 -17.64 -19.35
CA TYR A 857 -5.53 -18.76 -20.15
C TYR A 857 -5.88 -20.07 -19.48
N THR A 858 -6.15 -21.11 -20.28
CA THR A 858 -6.48 -22.44 -19.78
C THR A 858 -5.59 -23.51 -20.37
N SER A 859 -5.44 -24.60 -19.64
CA SER A 859 -4.90 -25.85 -20.17
C SER A 859 -5.73 -26.40 -21.33
N GLU A 860 -5.15 -27.36 -22.06
CA GLU A 860 -5.86 -28.06 -23.13
C GLU A 860 -6.95 -29.02 -22.61
N LEU A 861 -7.91 -29.32 -23.48
CA LEU A 861 -8.95 -30.32 -23.29
C LEU A 861 -8.98 -31.27 -24.49
N ASP A 862 -9.17 -32.56 -24.23
CA ASP A 862 -9.29 -33.58 -25.26
C ASP A 862 -10.77 -33.93 -25.51
N VAL A 863 -11.27 -33.64 -26.71
CA VAL A 863 -12.63 -34.01 -27.14
C VAL A 863 -12.55 -35.27 -28.01
N ASN A 864 -13.03 -36.39 -27.49
CA ASN A 864 -13.05 -37.67 -28.18
C ASN A 864 -14.38 -37.87 -28.90
N VAL A 865 -14.34 -38.19 -30.18
CA VAL A 865 -15.52 -38.39 -31.02
C VAL A 865 -15.59 -39.83 -31.54
N SER A 866 -16.82 -40.32 -31.74
CA SER A 866 -17.09 -41.58 -32.43
C SER A 866 -17.63 -41.28 -33.83
N ILE A 867 -16.96 -41.81 -34.84
CA ILE A 867 -17.35 -41.67 -36.25
C ILE A 867 -18.44 -42.68 -36.60
N SER A 868 -19.37 -42.28 -37.46
CA SER A 868 -20.45 -43.11 -37.95
C SER A 868 -19.95 -44.41 -38.57
N ASP A 869 -20.61 -45.52 -38.25
CA ASP A 869 -20.28 -46.86 -38.78
C ASP A 869 -20.31 -46.91 -40.33
N LEU A 870 -21.03 -45.98 -40.99
CA LEU A 870 -21.05 -45.83 -42.44
C LEU A 870 -19.66 -45.55 -43.05
N VAL A 871 -18.77 -44.87 -42.31
CA VAL A 871 -17.43 -44.47 -42.79
C VAL A 871 -16.29 -44.78 -41.82
N ALA A 872 -16.57 -45.33 -40.63
CA ALA A 872 -15.56 -45.71 -39.66
C ALA A 872 -14.48 -46.66 -40.23
N TRP A 873 -14.80 -47.46 -41.25
CA TRP A 873 -13.86 -48.35 -41.93
C TRP A 873 -12.77 -47.60 -42.74
N LEU A 874 -13.03 -46.34 -43.12
CA LEU A 874 -12.10 -45.50 -43.90
C LEU A 874 -11.13 -44.72 -43.03
N VAL A 875 -11.66 -44.10 -41.97
CA VAL A 875 -10.91 -43.10 -41.17
C VAL A 875 -10.61 -43.57 -39.75
N GLY A 876 -11.23 -44.66 -39.31
CA GLY A 876 -11.23 -45.12 -37.93
C GLY A 876 -12.52 -44.73 -37.20
N LYS A 877 -12.91 -45.53 -36.20
CA LYS A 877 -14.12 -45.29 -35.41
C LYS A 877 -13.94 -44.21 -34.34
N HIS A 878 -12.73 -44.02 -33.83
CA HIS A 878 -12.47 -43.17 -32.67
C HIS A 878 -11.35 -42.17 -32.97
N HIS A 879 -11.60 -40.90 -32.71
CA HIS A 879 -10.63 -39.82 -32.87
C HIS A 879 -10.62 -38.94 -31.62
N SER A 880 -9.44 -38.44 -31.27
CA SER A 880 -9.28 -37.41 -30.23
C SER A 880 -8.93 -36.09 -30.89
N ILE A 881 -9.68 -35.04 -30.56
CA ILE A 881 -9.49 -33.68 -31.04
C ILE A 881 -9.04 -32.84 -29.85
N LYS A 882 -7.79 -32.37 -29.91
CA LYS A 882 -7.22 -31.51 -28.88
C LYS A 882 -7.62 -30.07 -29.12
N THR A 883 -8.09 -29.38 -28.07
CA THR A 883 -8.31 -27.92 -28.15
C THR A 883 -7.00 -27.14 -28.17
N GLY A 884 -5.92 -27.72 -27.63
CA GLY A 884 -4.76 -26.98 -27.17
C GLY A 884 -5.14 -25.97 -26.07
N PRO A 885 -4.19 -25.15 -25.59
CA PRO A 885 -4.50 -24.08 -24.65
C PRO A 885 -5.60 -23.16 -25.20
N MET A 886 -6.53 -22.76 -24.34
CA MET A 886 -7.59 -21.82 -24.70
C MET A 886 -7.41 -20.53 -23.91
N LEU A 887 -8.12 -19.48 -24.30
CA LEU A 887 -8.18 -18.26 -23.52
C LEU A 887 -9.60 -17.70 -23.46
N MET A 888 -9.91 -17.07 -22.35
CA MET A 888 -11.14 -16.34 -22.08
C MET A 888 -10.80 -14.86 -21.93
N ARG A 889 -11.33 -14.05 -22.85
CA ARG A 889 -11.10 -12.62 -22.96
C ARG A 889 -12.29 -11.87 -22.37
N MET A 890 -12.09 -11.15 -21.27
CA MET A 890 -13.14 -10.33 -20.67
C MET A 890 -13.55 -9.19 -21.60
N ARG A 891 -14.84 -8.88 -21.63
CA ARG A 891 -15.41 -7.85 -22.48
C ARG A 891 -15.88 -6.69 -21.61
N TYR A 892 -15.69 -5.47 -22.11
CA TYR A 892 -16.23 -4.26 -21.48
C TYR A 892 -17.76 -4.31 -21.40
N GLU A 893 -18.33 -3.58 -20.46
CA GLU A 893 -19.77 -3.39 -20.26
C GLU A 893 -20.32 -2.22 -21.07
N GLY A 894 -21.63 -2.00 -20.96
CA GLY A 894 -22.36 -0.95 -21.66
C GLY A 894 -22.77 -1.34 -23.07
N GLU A 895 -23.80 -0.67 -23.62
CA GLU A 895 -24.29 -0.93 -24.98
C GLU A 895 -23.19 -0.71 -26.04
N GLN A 896 -22.25 0.20 -25.76
CA GLN A 896 -21.12 0.54 -26.62
C GLN A 896 -19.83 -0.23 -26.31
N ARG A 897 -19.82 -1.11 -25.29
CA ARG A 897 -18.63 -1.87 -24.85
C ARG A 897 -17.46 -0.96 -24.45
N ASN A 898 -17.74 0.08 -23.67
CA ASN A 898 -16.80 1.11 -23.25
C ASN A 898 -16.78 1.36 -21.73
N GLU A 899 -17.48 0.55 -20.94
CA GLU A 899 -17.52 0.67 -19.48
C GLU A 899 -16.75 -0.48 -18.81
N LEU A 900 -16.14 -0.21 -17.65
CA LEU A 900 -15.52 -1.26 -16.83
C LEU A 900 -16.59 -2.20 -16.26
N ILE A 901 -16.23 -3.46 -16.06
CA ILE A 901 -17.15 -4.49 -15.55
C ILE A 901 -17.54 -4.15 -14.11
N SER A 902 -18.81 -4.34 -13.77
CA SER A 902 -19.36 -4.00 -12.48
C SER A 902 -19.41 -5.22 -11.55
N GLY A 903 -19.08 -5.00 -10.28
CA GLY A 903 -19.24 -5.98 -9.22
C GLY A 903 -19.60 -5.31 -7.90
N TYR A 904 -19.92 -6.12 -6.89
CA TYR A 904 -20.37 -5.65 -5.59
C TYR A 904 -19.78 -6.50 -4.47
N LEU A 905 -19.30 -5.85 -3.41
CA LEU A 905 -19.06 -6.48 -2.11
C LEU A 905 -20.29 -6.28 -1.23
N LEU A 906 -20.75 -7.36 -0.60
CA LEU A 906 -21.93 -7.37 0.25
C LEU A 906 -21.82 -8.44 1.33
N THR A 907 -22.62 -8.31 2.39
CA THR A 907 -22.85 -9.39 3.35
C THR A 907 -24.01 -10.24 2.85
N ASN A 908 -23.76 -11.53 2.61
CA ASN A 908 -24.82 -12.45 2.15
C ASN A 908 -25.79 -12.83 3.28
N ALA A 909 -26.78 -13.67 2.98
CA ALA A 909 -27.82 -14.07 3.95
C ALA A 909 -27.25 -14.82 5.17
N GLU A 910 -26.08 -15.43 5.03
CA GLU A 910 -25.36 -16.17 6.07
C GLU A 910 -24.41 -15.28 6.89
N GLY A 911 -24.32 -13.97 6.59
CA GLY A 911 -23.42 -13.06 7.30
C GLY A 911 -21.98 -13.04 6.77
N VAL A 912 -21.73 -13.60 5.58
CA VAL A 912 -20.38 -13.74 5.01
C VAL A 912 -20.13 -12.64 3.98
N LEU A 913 -18.96 -11.98 4.07
CA LEU A 913 -18.47 -11.04 3.05
C LEU A 913 -18.34 -11.78 1.71
N THR A 914 -19.07 -11.32 0.70
CA THR A 914 -19.21 -11.96 -0.60
C THR A 914 -18.96 -10.95 -1.71
N PHE A 915 -18.21 -11.36 -2.72
CA PHE A 915 -18.05 -10.62 -3.96
C PHE A 915 -18.92 -11.22 -5.05
N GLU A 916 -19.69 -10.39 -5.74
CA GLU A 916 -20.55 -10.79 -6.86
C GLU A 916 -20.27 -9.97 -8.11
N THR A 917 -20.25 -10.63 -9.27
CA THR A 917 -20.11 -9.96 -10.56
C THR A 917 -20.79 -10.77 -11.68
N GLU A 918 -21.17 -10.08 -12.74
CA GLU A 918 -21.70 -10.67 -13.97
C GLU A 918 -20.84 -10.17 -15.13
N LEU A 919 -20.35 -11.08 -15.97
CA LEU A 919 -19.42 -10.70 -17.02
C LEU A 919 -19.67 -11.41 -18.35
N ASP A 920 -19.32 -10.73 -19.43
CA ASP A 920 -19.33 -11.26 -20.79
C ASP A 920 -17.89 -11.56 -21.23
N LEU A 921 -17.70 -12.67 -21.95
CA LEU A 921 -16.40 -13.16 -22.39
C LEU A 921 -16.42 -13.54 -23.87
N TYR A 922 -15.25 -13.51 -24.49
CA TYR A 922 -14.95 -14.33 -25.66
C TYR A 922 -14.09 -15.52 -25.27
N MET A 923 -14.46 -16.72 -25.71
CA MET A 923 -13.63 -17.91 -25.64
C MET A 923 -12.93 -18.14 -26.99
N ASP A 924 -11.62 -18.29 -26.95
CA ASP A 924 -10.79 -18.54 -28.12
C ASP A 924 -9.99 -19.84 -27.90
N ALA A 925 -10.07 -20.75 -28.87
CA ALA A 925 -9.24 -21.96 -28.96
C ALA A 925 -8.33 -21.86 -30.19
N PRO A 926 -7.29 -20.99 -30.17
CA PRO A 926 -6.49 -20.70 -31.35
C PRO A 926 -5.61 -21.88 -31.79
N TYR A 927 -5.36 -22.82 -30.88
CA TYR A 927 -4.59 -24.03 -31.12
C TYR A 927 -5.46 -25.22 -31.58
N LEU A 928 -6.79 -25.10 -31.54
CA LEU A 928 -7.71 -26.14 -31.95
C LEU A 928 -7.57 -26.38 -33.46
N LYS A 929 -7.19 -27.61 -33.81
CA LYS A 929 -7.11 -28.06 -35.19
C LYS A 929 -7.78 -29.43 -35.32
N PRO A 930 -9.08 -29.49 -35.65
CA PRO A 930 -9.77 -30.75 -35.80
C PRO A 930 -9.23 -31.50 -37.03
N GLU A 931 -8.61 -32.66 -36.80
CA GLU A 931 -8.08 -33.50 -37.88
C GLU A 931 -8.73 -34.89 -37.83
N ILE A 932 -9.47 -35.22 -38.89
CA ILE A 932 -9.90 -36.58 -39.21
C ILE A 932 -9.21 -36.93 -40.53
N PRO A 933 -8.67 -38.16 -40.70
CA PRO A 933 -8.02 -38.56 -41.93
C PRO A 933 -8.89 -38.22 -43.17
N LEU A 934 -8.26 -37.64 -44.20
CA LEU A 934 -8.91 -37.26 -45.46
C LEU A 934 -9.87 -36.06 -45.38
N THR A 935 -9.88 -35.28 -44.30
CA THR A 935 -10.64 -34.01 -44.19
C THR A 935 -9.78 -32.85 -43.70
N GLU A 936 -10.06 -31.64 -44.18
CA GLU A 936 -9.58 -30.38 -43.60
C GLU A 936 -10.79 -29.71 -42.96
N LEU A 937 -10.73 -29.52 -41.63
CA LEU A 937 -11.85 -29.04 -40.82
C LEU A 937 -11.47 -27.71 -40.14
N ASP A 938 -12.44 -26.82 -40.05
CA ASP A 938 -12.41 -25.54 -39.35
C ASP A 938 -13.44 -25.54 -38.22
N HIS A 939 -13.39 -24.55 -37.33
CA HIS A 939 -14.25 -24.47 -36.15
C HIS A 939 -14.66 -23.03 -35.81
N ASN A 940 -15.77 -22.87 -35.09
CA ASN A 940 -16.25 -21.56 -34.65
C ASN A 940 -15.73 -21.08 -33.28
N MET A 941 -14.88 -21.87 -32.60
CA MET A 941 -14.23 -21.53 -31.32
C MET A 941 -13.12 -20.46 -31.45
N ARG A 942 -13.38 -19.40 -32.22
CA ARG A 942 -12.54 -18.21 -32.35
C ARG A 942 -13.45 -17.04 -32.02
N SER A 943 -13.28 -16.47 -30.85
CA SER A 943 -14.10 -15.41 -30.29
C SER A 943 -15.56 -15.86 -30.12
N PHE A 944 -15.72 -17.05 -29.51
CA PHE A 944 -17.01 -17.63 -29.18
C PHE A 944 -17.60 -16.89 -27.97
N PRO A 945 -18.77 -16.24 -28.08
CA PRO A 945 -19.31 -15.43 -26.99
C PRO A 945 -19.88 -16.29 -25.86
N ILE A 946 -19.53 -15.95 -24.63
CA ILE A 946 -20.18 -16.41 -23.40
C ILE A 946 -20.74 -15.15 -22.74
N ASN A 947 -22.06 -15.06 -22.63
CA ASN A 947 -22.70 -13.88 -22.05
C ASN A 947 -23.37 -14.22 -20.72
N ASN A 948 -23.48 -13.22 -19.84
CA ASN A 948 -24.14 -13.32 -18.54
C ASN A 948 -23.52 -14.40 -17.63
N LEU A 949 -22.18 -14.51 -17.60
CA LEU A 949 -21.50 -15.39 -16.65
C LEU A 949 -21.57 -14.76 -15.27
N LYS A 950 -22.42 -15.33 -14.40
CA LYS A 950 -22.58 -14.90 -13.02
C LYS A 950 -21.60 -15.63 -12.11
N LEU A 951 -20.80 -14.85 -11.39
CA LEU A 951 -19.84 -15.33 -10.42
C LEU A 951 -20.19 -14.77 -9.03
N SER A 952 -20.08 -15.62 -8.02
CA SER A 952 -20.25 -15.24 -6.62
C SER A 952 -19.36 -16.11 -5.75
N GLY A 953 -18.89 -15.56 -4.63
CA GLY A 953 -18.17 -16.32 -3.63
C GLY A 953 -17.55 -15.45 -2.53
N PRO A 954 -17.07 -16.10 -1.46
CA PRO A 954 -16.62 -15.41 -0.27
C PRO A 954 -15.31 -14.64 -0.50
N VAL A 955 -15.16 -13.57 0.25
CA VAL A 955 -13.90 -12.87 0.47
C VAL A 955 -13.45 -13.13 1.89
N THR A 956 -12.21 -13.60 2.05
CA THR A 956 -11.61 -13.94 3.33
C THR A 956 -10.24 -13.30 3.45
N PHE A 957 -9.75 -13.09 4.67
CA PHE A 957 -8.43 -12.53 4.92
C PHE A 957 -7.55 -13.58 5.58
N LEU A 958 -6.30 -13.67 5.12
CA LEU A 958 -5.30 -14.60 5.66
C LEU A 958 -4.59 -13.99 6.87
N ASP A 959 -3.92 -14.81 7.67
CA ASP A 959 -3.11 -14.35 8.81
C ASP A 959 -1.90 -13.48 8.40
N ASP A 960 -1.60 -13.41 7.10
CA ASP A 960 -0.61 -12.52 6.50
C ASP A 960 -1.22 -11.24 5.89
N GLY A 961 -2.50 -10.98 6.15
CA GLY A 961 -3.20 -9.75 5.78
C GLY A 961 -3.65 -9.71 4.32
N ARG A 962 -3.29 -10.71 3.51
CA ARG A 962 -3.74 -10.79 2.12
C ARG A 962 -5.22 -11.16 2.05
N MET A 963 -5.92 -10.51 1.15
CA MET A 963 -7.31 -10.81 0.82
C MET A 963 -7.35 -11.95 -0.20
N GLN A 964 -8.11 -13.00 0.11
CA GLN A 964 -8.44 -14.11 -0.76
C GLN A 964 -9.89 -13.96 -1.25
N ILE A 965 -10.09 -14.08 -2.57
CA ILE A 965 -11.40 -13.98 -3.21
C ILE A 965 -11.67 -15.27 -3.97
N VAL A 966 -12.69 -16.00 -3.52
CA VAL A 966 -13.21 -17.17 -4.21
C VAL A 966 -14.38 -16.75 -5.10
N GLN A 967 -14.42 -17.24 -6.33
CA GLN A 967 -15.52 -17.01 -7.27
C GLN A 967 -15.95 -18.32 -7.93
N ARG A 968 -17.25 -18.59 -7.91
CA ARG A 968 -17.85 -19.75 -8.58
C ARG A 968 -19.02 -19.36 -9.44
N ASN A 969 -19.24 -20.09 -10.52
CA ASN A 969 -20.42 -19.89 -11.36
C ASN A 969 -21.69 -20.30 -10.61
N THR A 970 -22.65 -19.38 -10.52
CA THR A 970 -23.91 -19.57 -9.78
C THR A 970 -24.99 -20.31 -10.58
N ALA A 971 -24.75 -20.56 -11.86
CA ALA A 971 -25.61 -21.34 -12.73
C ALA A 971 -24.78 -22.16 -13.73
N THR A 972 -25.39 -23.19 -14.33
CA THR A 972 -24.75 -23.94 -15.42
C THR A 972 -24.49 -23.02 -16.61
N VAL A 973 -23.26 -23.02 -17.11
CA VAL A 973 -22.86 -22.27 -18.31
C VAL A 973 -22.99 -23.20 -19.51
N ASP A 974 -23.97 -22.93 -20.37
CA ASP A 974 -24.13 -23.64 -21.64
C ASP A 974 -23.24 -23.00 -22.73
N LEU A 975 -22.49 -23.85 -23.44
CA LEU A 975 -21.73 -23.50 -24.65
C LEU A 975 -22.39 -24.20 -25.85
N PRO A 976 -23.52 -23.68 -26.35
CA PRO A 976 -24.26 -24.31 -27.44
C PRO A 976 -23.61 -24.05 -28.80
N ASN A 977 -23.91 -24.90 -29.78
CA ASN A 977 -23.56 -24.67 -31.18
C ASN A 977 -22.05 -24.51 -31.43
N ILE A 978 -21.23 -25.36 -30.80
CA ILE A 978 -19.82 -25.49 -31.19
C ILE A 978 -19.82 -26.27 -32.50
N VAL A 979 -19.43 -25.60 -33.58
CA VAL A 979 -19.48 -26.12 -34.95
C VAL A 979 -18.07 -26.43 -35.42
N ILE A 980 -17.89 -27.64 -35.93
CA ILE A 980 -16.76 -28.06 -36.76
C ILE A 980 -17.29 -28.27 -38.17
N ASP A 981 -16.69 -27.64 -39.18
CA ASP A 981 -17.16 -27.67 -40.58
C ASP A 981 -15.98 -27.74 -41.53
N GLY A 982 -16.15 -28.12 -42.80
CA GLY A 982 -15.02 -28.25 -43.72
C GLY A 982 -15.32 -28.95 -45.04
N ASN A 983 -14.32 -29.58 -45.66
CA ASN A 983 -14.51 -30.36 -46.88
C ASN A 983 -14.42 -31.87 -46.61
N THR A 984 -15.33 -32.66 -47.19
CA THR A 984 -15.42 -34.10 -46.95
C THR A 984 -14.56 -34.94 -47.89
N LEU A 985 -13.83 -35.89 -47.30
CA LEU A 985 -13.36 -37.18 -47.86
C LEU A 985 -13.02 -37.17 -49.37
N GLY A 986 -12.32 -36.14 -49.86
CA GLY A 986 -11.91 -36.03 -51.27
C GLY A 986 -13.03 -36.28 -52.31
N GLY A 987 -14.29 -35.86 -52.05
CA GLY A 987 -15.43 -36.01 -52.97
C GLY A 987 -16.30 -37.26 -52.74
N LEU A 988 -15.87 -38.23 -51.92
CA LEU A 988 -16.68 -39.41 -51.54
C LEU A 988 -17.82 -39.06 -50.56
N GLY A 989 -17.66 -38.01 -49.74
CA GLY A 989 -18.69 -37.58 -48.79
C GLY A 989 -19.99 -37.15 -49.47
N ASN A 990 -19.89 -36.48 -50.64
CA ASN A 990 -21.06 -36.10 -51.45
C ASN A 990 -21.81 -37.31 -52.04
N ILE A 991 -21.11 -38.42 -52.28
CA ILE A 991 -21.72 -39.66 -52.81
C ILE A 991 -22.47 -40.41 -51.69
N LEU A 992 -21.97 -40.33 -50.45
CA LEU A 992 -22.53 -41.01 -49.29
C LEU A 992 -23.54 -40.15 -48.50
N GLY A 993 -23.80 -38.91 -48.93
CA GLY A 993 -24.71 -37.98 -48.25
C GLY A 993 -24.17 -37.48 -46.91
N LEU A 994 -22.86 -37.49 -46.72
CA LEU A 994 -22.21 -37.11 -45.47
C LEU A 994 -21.79 -35.64 -45.53
N GLY A 995 -22.36 -34.84 -44.63
CA GLY A 995 -21.94 -33.48 -44.36
C GLY A 995 -20.72 -33.45 -43.41
N PRO A 996 -19.74 -32.55 -43.64
CA PRO A 996 -18.60 -32.33 -42.75
C PRO A 996 -19.01 -31.58 -41.48
N ARG A 997 -20.11 -30.84 -41.57
CA ARG A 997 -20.66 -30.03 -40.48
C ARG A 997 -21.11 -30.93 -39.33
N THR A 998 -20.47 -30.72 -38.19
CA THR A 998 -20.79 -31.34 -36.91
C THR A 998 -21.00 -30.21 -35.91
N SER A 999 -22.14 -30.18 -35.23
CA SER A 999 -22.33 -29.31 -34.08
C SER A 999 -22.48 -30.11 -32.80
N LEU A 1000 -21.97 -29.59 -31.69
CA LEU A 1000 -22.12 -30.14 -30.35
C LEU A 1000 -22.29 -29.03 -29.32
N ALA A 1001 -22.71 -29.39 -28.11
CA ALA A 1001 -22.76 -28.48 -26.98
C ALA A 1001 -21.90 -28.98 -25.80
N LEU A 1002 -21.19 -28.05 -25.18
CA LEU A 1002 -20.48 -28.26 -23.93
C LEU A 1002 -21.18 -27.48 -22.80
N THR A 1003 -20.94 -27.88 -21.56
CA THR A 1003 -21.50 -27.22 -20.38
C THR A 1003 -20.46 -27.18 -19.27
N ILE A 1004 -20.42 -26.08 -18.53
CA ILE A 1004 -19.75 -26.01 -17.23
C ILE A 1004 -20.84 -26.08 -16.17
N PRO A 1005 -20.96 -27.18 -15.41
CA PRO A 1005 -22.01 -27.31 -14.39
C PRO A 1005 -21.91 -26.20 -13.35
N GLU A 1006 -23.02 -25.95 -12.66
CA GLU A 1006 -23.06 -25.04 -11.50
C GLU A 1006 -21.97 -25.38 -10.47
N GLN A 1007 -21.33 -24.35 -9.90
CA GLN A 1007 -20.23 -24.47 -8.93
C GLN A 1007 -18.95 -25.15 -9.46
N GLN A 1008 -18.87 -25.52 -10.74
CA GLN A 1008 -17.73 -26.24 -11.33
C GLN A 1008 -16.78 -25.34 -12.13
N LEU A 1009 -17.01 -24.03 -12.20
CA LEU A 1009 -15.98 -23.04 -12.48
C LEU A 1009 -15.52 -22.48 -11.14
N TYR A 1010 -14.26 -22.67 -10.77
CA TYR A 1010 -13.72 -22.20 -9.49
C TYR A 1010 -12.49 -21.34 -9.77
N LEU A 1011 -12.63 -20.04 -9.55
CA LEU A 1011 -11.54 -19.08 -9.55
C LEU A 1011 -11.17 -18.70 -8.12
N ASN A 1012 -9.88 -18.56 -7.85
CA ASN A 1012 -9.35 -18.19 -6.56
C ASN A 1012 -8.24 -17.16 -6.74
N TYR A 1013 -8.46 -15.96 -6.21
CA TYR A 1013 -7.55 -14.82 -6.34
C TYR A 1013 -7.00 -14.39 -4.98
N ILE A 1014 -5.78 -13.85 -4.97
CA ILE A 1014 -5.14 -13.29 -3.77
C ILE A 1014 -4.55 -11.92 -4.08
N SER A 1015 -4.67 -10.99 -3.13
CA SER A 1015 -4.03 -9.66 -3.20
C SER A 1015 -2.51 -9.74 -2.97
N PRO A 1016 -1.73 -8.72 -3.34
CA PRO A 1016 -0.32 -8.64 -2.94
C PRO A 1016 -0.14 -8.65 -1.43
N SER A 1017 1.07 -8.98 -0.99
CA SER A 1017 1.50 -8.78 0.40
C SER A 1017 1.38 -7.30 0.79
N THR A 1018 0.98 -7.05 2.04
CA THR A 1018 0.76 -5.72 2.61
C THR A 1018 2.07 -5.01 2.96
N GLN A 1019 3.18 -5.75 3.07
CA GLN A 1019 4.50 -5.31 3.53
C GLN A 1019 5.58 -5.47 2.44
N GLN A 1020 5.39 -4.76 1.32
CA GLN A 1020 6.36 -4.74 0.20
C GLN A 1020 7.30 -3.55 0.26
#